data_AF-A0A9N7NF52-F1
#
_entry.id   AF-A0A9N7NF52-F1
#
_cell.length_a   1.000
_cell.length_b   1.000
_cell.length_c   1.000
_cell.angle_alpha   90.00
_cell.angle_beta   90.00
_cell.angle_gamma   90.00
#
_symmetry.space_group_name_H-M   'P 1'
#
loop_
_entity.id
_entity.type
_entity.pdbx_description
1 polymer ?
#
loop_
_entity_poly.entity_id
_entity_poly.type
_entity_poly.pdbx_seq_one_letter_code
_entity_poly.pdbx_strand_id
1 'polypeptide(L)'
;MAISRSSSAARLSRAAAAALKGSPASTRRIPRIPAPTPATTRSASAAAGPGLWPRAENTANASGLYSTHLFSTSCLSRSLSNWSPGFTRSYSAAAASGQLSGSDFTEMAWDGVVGAVDAARDCKQQIVETEHLMKALLEQKDGLARRIFTKAGIDNTTLLQSTDSFISQQPKVSGDTSGPIVGSNFGTLLDNARKFKKDMGDKFVSVEHLVLAFPSDRRFGQQLFKNLQLSEKDLKEAVQAVRGSQRVTDQNPEGKYEALDKYGNDLTELARRGKLDPVIGRDDEIRRCIQILSRRTKNNPVIIGEPGVGKTAIAEGLAQRIVRGDVPEPLLNRKLISLDMGSLLAGAKYRGDFEERLKAVLKEVTASNGQIILFIDEIHTVVGAGATGGAMDAGNLLKPMLGRGELRCIGATTLNEYRKYIEKDPALERRFQQVFCGQPSVEDTISILRGLRERYELHHGVKISDNALVSAAILSDRYITERFLPDKAIDLVDEAAAKLKMEITSKPTELDEIDRAVLKLEMEKLSLKNDTAAASKERLTKLEHDLGVLKQKQRDLNEQWENEKVLMNRVRSIKEEIDRVNLEMEAAEREYNLSRAAELKYGTLIALQRQLEEAEKSLSDYQKSGKSLLREEVTDLDIAEIVSRWTGIPLSNLQQTERDKLVLLEGVLHRRVVGQDAAVKSVADAIRRSRAGLSDPNRPIASFMFMGPTGVGKTELAKALAGYLFNTENALVRIDMSEYMEKHAVSRLVGAPPGYVGYEEGGQLTEVVRRRPYSVVLFDEIEKAHHDVFNILLQLLDDGRITDSQGRTVSFTNTVLIMTSNIGSHYILETLRNTQDGKDAVYEVMKRQVVELARETFRPEFMNRIDEYIVFQPLDSEQISKIVEIQLNRVKDRLKQRNINLHFTEEAVKILGALGFDPNFGARPVKRVIQQMVENEIAMGILRGDIKEEDTIILDQIPGADDAPAQNRLSIRKVDDSTAMDTMVVND
;
A
#
# COMPACT_ATOMS: atom_id res chain seq x y z
N MET A 1 30.01 10.44 53.29
CA MET A 1 31.00 11.43 53.78
C MET A 1 31.42 12.33 52.63
N ALA A 2 32.12 13.44 52.93
CA ALA A 2 32.78 14.45 52.06
C ALA A 2 32.72 14.27 50.52
N ILE A 3 32.21 15.20 49.70
CA ILE A 3 32.48 16.65 49.57
C ILE A 3 33.86 16.99 48.96
N SER A 4 33.83 17.57 47.76
CA SER A 4 34.71 18.66 47.33
C SER A 4 33.88 19.70 46.55
N ARG A 5 34.37 20.94 46.43
CA ARG A 5 33.65 22.08 45.81
C ARG A 5 34.60 23.05 45.09
N SER A 6 34.21 23.53 43.90
CA SER A 6 34.54 24.86 43.34
C SER A 6 33.71 25.10 42.07
N SER A 7 32.87 26.12 41.83
CA SER A 7 32.54 27.43 42.44
C SER A 7 33.19 28.70 41.87
N SER A 8 32.76 29.13 40.68
CA SER A 8 32.69 30.56 40.26
C SER A 8 31.77 30.66 39.01
N ALA A 9 30.61 31.33 39.00
CA ALA A 9 30.25 32.72 39.34
C ALA A 9 30.23 33.64 38.09
N ALA A 10 29.16 34.44 37.95
CA ALA A 10 28.80 35.12 36.69
C ALA A 10 29.12 36.63 36.65
N ARG A 11 29.21 37.17 35.42
CA ARG A 11 29.11 38.59 35.05
C ARG A 11 28.30 38.67 33.74
N LEU A 12 27.19 39.43 33.68
CA LEU A 12 27.08 40.82 33.20
C LEU A 12 27.49 40.98 31.71
N SER A 13 26.76 41.70 30.84
CA SER A 13 25.87 42.87 31.10
C SER A 13 24.65 42.99 30.15
N ARG A 14 23.69 43.87 30.48
CA ARG A 14 22.55 44.30 29.63
C ARG A 14 22.89 45.60 28.85
N ALA A 15 22.41 45.73 27.61
CA ALA A 15 22.05 46.98 26.91
C ALA A 15 21.50 46.63 25.49
N ALA A 16 20.58 47.34 24.84
CA ALA A 16 19.60 48.36 25.24
C ALA A 16 18.39 48.31 24.26
N ALA A 17 17.37 49.17 24.41
CA ALA A 17 16.14 49.09 23.59
C ALA A 17 15.55 50.45 23.17
N ALA A 18 14.79 50.40 22.05
CA ALA A 18 13.66 51.27 21.65
C ALA A 18 13.85 52.77 21.28
N ALA A 19 13.68 53.06 19.97
CA ALA A 19 13.09 54.27 19.36
C ALA A 19 12.67 53.88 17.91
N LEU A 20 11.49 54.02 17.31
CA LEU A 20 10.15 54.63 17.58
C LEU A 20 9.87 56.08 17.11
N LYS A 21 8.96 56.19 16.10
CA LYS A 21 8.18 57.34 15.58
C LYS A 21 8.83 58.34 14.59
N GLY A 22 8.06 58.72 13.56
CA GLY A 22 8.21 59.98 12.81
C GLY A 22 7.90 59.90 11.31
N SER A 23 6.80 60.51 10.85
CA SER A 23 6.49 60.78 9.43
C SER A 23 6.21 62.27 9.24
N PRO A 24 6.33 62.82 8.01
CA PRO A 24 5.10 63.25 7.31
C PRO A 24 5.12 63.05 5.78
N ALA A 25 4.06 63.53 5.10
CA ALA A 25 3.77 63.42 3.66
C ALA A 25 4.22 64.70 2.86
N SER A 26 3.86 65.03 1.59
CA SER A 26 2.68 64.67 0.76
C SER A 26 2.74 65.15 -0.72
N THR A 27 1.88 64.58 -1.61
CA THR A 27 1.36 65.11 -2.92
C THR A 27 2.36 65.27 -4.11
N ARG A 28 2.04 65.22 -5.44
CA ARG A 28 0.88 65.02 -6.39
C ARG A 28 1.49 64.77 -7.84
N ARG A 29 0.87 64.57 -9.04
CA ARG A 29 -0.51 64.53 -9.63
C ARG A 29 -0.52 63.79 -11.01
N ILE A 30 -1.58 62.99 -11.30
CA ILE A 30 -2.47 62.88 -12.52
C ILE A 30 -2.05 63.65 -13.81
N PRO A 31 -2.13 63.10 -15.07
CA PRO A 31 -3.38 62.66 -15.75
C PRO A 31 -3.45 61.23 -16.42
N ARG A 32 -3.97 61.09 -17.67
CA ARG A 32 -5.06 60.12 -18.02
C ARG A 32 -5.43 60.00 -19.54
N ILE A 33 -5.80 58.78 -20.03
CA ILE A 33 -6.87 58.44 -21.05
C ILE A 33 -6.66 58.95 -22.53
N PRO A 34 -7.30 58.45 -23.65
CA PRO A 34 -8.40 57.48 -23.90
C PRO A 34 -8.13 56.33 -24.94
N ALA A 35 -9.19 55.58 -25.32
CA ALA A 35 -9.31 54.71 -26.52
C ALA A 35 -10.35 55.29 -27.54
N PRO A 36 -10.48 54.77 -28.79
CA PRO A 36 -11.65 53.89 -29.09
C PRO A 36 -11.48 52.87 -30.27
N THR A 37 -12.55 52.10 -30.53
CA THR A 37 -12.85 51.24 -31.71
C THR A 37 -13.65 52.03 -32.79
N PRO A 38 -14.23 51.49 -33.92
CA PRO A 38 -14.40 50.10 -34.40
C PRO A 38 -14.36 49.81 -35.94
N ALA A 39 -14.66 48.54 -36.31
CA ALA A 39 -15.55 48.10 -37.42
C ALA A 39 -15.05 47.63 -38.82
N THR A 40 -15.93 46.78 -39.42
CA THR A 40 -16.19 46.47 -40.86
C THR A 40 -15.30 45.50 -41.69
N THR A 41 -15.75 44.23 -41.69
CA THR A 41 -16.12 43.41 -42.89
C THR A 41 -15.17 43.22 -44.09
N ARG A 42 -14.93 41.95 -44.45
CA ARG A 42 -15.41 41.39 -45.74
C ARG A 42 -15.54 39.86 -45.74
N SER A 43 -16.47 39.37 -46.56
CA SER A 43 -16.70 37.96 -46.93
C SER A 43 -16.06 37.70 -48.33
N ALA A 44 -16.13 36.53 -49.02
CA ALA A 44 -17.01 35.35 -48.94
C ALA A 44 -16.38 34.12 -49.68
N SER A 45 -17.11 32.99 -49.63
CA SER A 45 -17.34 32.02 -50.73
C SER A 45 -16.22 31.13 -51.33
N ALA A 46 -16.23 29.86 -50.89
CA ALA A 46 -16.78 28.68 -51.62
C ALA A 46 -15.98 27.87 -52.69
N ALA A 47 -16.40 26.59 -52.77
CA ALA A 47 -16.50 25.65 -53.92
C ALA A 47 -15.44 24.53 -54.11
N ALA A 48 -15.96 23.28 -54.27
CA ALA A 48 -15.41 22.03 -54.87
C ALA A 48 -13.95 21.57 -54.54
N GLY A 49 -13.60 20.28 -54.37
CA GLY A 49 -14.25 19.00 -54.73
C GLY A 49 -13.64 18.39 -56.02
N PRO A 50 -13.90 17.12 -56.40
CA PRO A 50 -14.08 15.88 -55.60
C PRO A 50 -13.09 14.76 -56.03
N GLY A 51 -13.21 13.54 -55.48
CA GLY A 51 -12.51 12.33 -55.95
C GLY A 51 -13.30 11.05 -55.63
N LEU A 52 -13.33 10.06 -56.53
CA LEU A 52 -14.28 8.94 -56.49
C LEU A 52 -13.68 7.54 -56.20
N TRP A 53 -14.56 6.71 -55.63
CA TRP A 53 -14.81 5.26 -55.85
C TRP A 53 -14.39 4.67 -57.22
N PRO A 54 -14.38 3.32 -57.44
CA PRO A 54 -15.11 2.23 -56.74
C PRO A 54 -14.16 1.03 -56.36
N ARG A 55 -14.51 -0.27 -56.20
CA ARG A 55 -15.73 -1.11 -56.42
C ARG A 55 -15.62 -2.43 -55.60
N ALA A 56 -16.76 -3.10 -55.31
CA ALA A 56 -17.09 -4.54 -55.53
C ALA A 56 -16.12 -5.72 -55.20
N GLU A 57 -16.57 -6.96 -54.96
CA GLU A 57 -17.93 -7.60 -54.87
C GLU A 57 -17.83 -9.03 -54.26
N ASN A 58 -18.93 -9.55 -53.68
CA ASN A 58 -19.39 -10.97 -53.73
C ASN A 58 -18.53 -12.10 -53.07
N THR A 59 -19.03 -13.26 -52.60
CA THR A 59 -20.43 -13.80 -52.45
C THR A 59 -20.53 -15.01 -51.49
N ALA A 60 -21.74 -15.26 -50.98
CA ALA A 60 -22.43 -16.57 -50.79
C ALA A 60 -22.05 -17.59 -49.66
N ASN A 61 -23.08 -17.87 -48.83
CA ASN A 61 -23.71 -19.19 -48.54
C ASN A 61 -22.91 -20.33 -47.83
N ALA A 62 -23.50 -21.25 -47.05
CA ALA A 62 -24.92 -21.49 -46.68
C ALA A 62 -25.09 -22.28 -45.36
N SER A 63 -26.35 -22.37 -44.89
CA SER A 63 -26.93 -23.30 -43.88
C SER A 63 -26.54 -23.14 -42.39
N GLY A 64 -27.46 -23.33 -41.42
CA GLY A 64 -28.92 -23.38 -41.56
C GLY A 64 -29.72 -23.93 -40.37
N LEU A 65 -30.75 -23.17 -39.95
CA LEU A 65 -31.99 -23.60 -39.26
C LEU A 65 -31.87 -24.05 -37.76
N TYR A 66 -32.80 -23.73 -36.85
CA TYR A 66 -34.03 -22.89 -36.96
C TYR A 66 -34.57 -22.43 -35.58
N SER A 67 -35.52 -21.47 -35.60
CA SER A 67 -36.62 -21.29 -34.62
C SER A 67 -36.26 -20.70 -33.23
N THR A 68 -37.23 -20.41 -32.34
CA THR A 68 -38.13 -19.22 -32.24
C THR A 68 -38.43 -19.00 -30.74
N HIS A 69 -38.92 -17.87 -30.17
CA HIS A 69 -39.12 -16.45 -30.53
C HIS A 69 -38.96 -15.67 -29.16
N LEU A 70 -38.72 -14.36 -29.01
CA LEU A 70 -39.35 -13.12 -29.53
C LEU A 70 -40.83 -12.93 -29.07
N PHE A 71 -41.28 -11.74 -28.67
CA PHE A 71 -40.89 -10.37 -29.08
C PHE A 71 -40.72 -9.34 -27.94
N SER A 72 -40.19 -8.17 -28.31
CA SER A 72 -40.00 -6.97 -27.49
C SER A 72 -40.31 -5.68 -28.29
N THR A 73 -40.14 -4.50 -27.65
CA THR A 73 -39.98 -3.16 -28.28
C THR A 73 -41.21 -2.57 -29.02
N SER A 74 -41.37 -1.24 -29.23
CA SER A 74 -40.40 -0.12 -29.14
C SER A 74 -41.00 1.23 -28.67
N CYS A 75 -40.08 2.06 -28.16
CA CYS A 75 -40.03 3.52 -28.02
C CYS A 75 -41.02 4.44 -28.79
N LEU A 76 -41.29 5.62 -28.24
CA LEU A 76 -40.76 6.90 -28.77
C LEU A 76 -41.03 8.10 -27.84
N SER A 77 -40.19 9.15 -27.95
CA SER A 77 -40.33 10.40 -27.20
C SER A 77 -39.92 11.61 -28.03
N ARG A 78 -40.70 12.69 -28.01
CA ARG A 78 -40.21 14.06 -28.28
C ARG A 78 -41.14 15.13 -27.71
N SER A 79 -40.53 16.23 -27.27
CA SER A 79 -41.16 17.37 -26.61
C SER A 79 -41.60 18.46 -27.59
N LEU A 80 -42.65 19.20 -27.26
CA LEU A 80 -42.79 20.62 -27.61
C LEU A 80 -43.69 21.32 -26.58
N SER A 81 -43.38 22.57 -26.24
CA SER A 81 -44.08 23.34 -25.22
C SER A 81 -44.11 24.83 -25.55
N ASN A 82 -45.31 25.39 -25.75
CA ASN A 82 -45.66 26.82 -25.57
C ASN A 82 -47.08 27.10 -26.11
N TRP A 83 -48.03 27.56 -25.27
CA TRP A 83 -48.41 28.98 -25.18
C TRP A 83 -49.62 29.26 -24.25
N SER A 84 -49.88 30.56 -24.08
CA SER A 84 -50.70 31.25 -23.07
C SER A 84 -52.20 30.89 -22.98
N PRO A 85 -52.86 31.17 -21.83
CA PRO A 85 -54.30 30.93 -21.64
C PRO A 85 -55.19 32.03 -22.24
N GLY A 86 -56.39 31.63 -22.70
CA GLY A 86 -57.48 32.52 -23.11
C GLY A 86 -58.72 32.36 -22.22
N PHE A 87 -59.40 33.46 -21.89
CA PHE A 87 -60.54 33.49 -20.97
C PHE A 87 -61.85 33.00 -21.61
N THR A 88 -62.52 32.04 -20.98
CA THR A 88 -64.00 31.95 -20.94
C THR A 88 -64.44 31.62 -19.51
N ARG A 89 -65.63 32.08 -19.11
CA ARG A 89 -66.10 32.09 -17.72
C ARG A 89 -67.55 31.62 -17.64
N SER A 90 -67.79 30.51 -16.94
CA SER A 90 -69.12 30.03 -16.54
C SER A 90 -69.12 29.73 -15.04
N TYR A 91 -70.30 29.80 -14.40
CA TYR A 91 -70.42 29.87 -12.95
C TYR A 91 -70.81 28.54 -12.29
N SER A 92 -70.15 28.25 -11.17
CA SER A 92 -70.64 27.54 -9.98
C SER A 92 -71.46 26.25 -10.11
N ALA A 93 -70.85 25.13 -9.69
CA ALA A 93 -71.42 24.24 -8.69
C ALA A 93 -70.26 23.62 -7.86
N ALA A 94 -70.48 23.31 -6.58
CA ALA A 94 -69.42 22.84 -5.68
C ALA A 94 -69.63 21.39 -5.25
N ALA A 95 -68.60 20.56 -5.43
CA ALA A 95 -68.42 19.27 -4.75
C ALA A 95 -66.91 19.02 -4.61
N ALA A 96 -66.43 18.71 -3.41
CA ALA A 96 -65.00 18.64 -3.12
C ALA A 96 -64.44 17.21 -3.25
N SER A 97 -63.97 16.85 -4.46
CA SER A 97 -63.08 15.71 -4.68
C SER A 97 -61.65 16.20 -4.92
N GLY A 98 -60.92 16.42 -3.82
CA GLY A 98 -59.54 16.91 -3.88
C GLY A 98 -58.60 15.89 -4.51
N GLN A 99 -58.23 16.09 -5.78
CA GLN A 99 -57.24 15.27 -6.47
C GLN A 99 -55.91 15.27 -5.70
N LEU A 100 -55.35 14.10 -5.44
CA LEU A 100 -54.05 13.95 -4.79
C LEU A 100 -52.94 14.29 -5.78
N SER A 101 -52.32 15.47 -5.60
CA SER A 101 -51.16 15.90 -6.39
C SER A 101 -49.86 15.46 -5.72
N GLY A 102 -49.05 14.66 -6.40
CA GLY A 102 -47.74 14.22 -5.90
C GLY A 102 -46.76 15.38 -5.62
N SER A 103 -46.98 16.55 -6.22
CA SER A 103 -46.18 17.76 -5.95
C SER A 103 -46.35 18.35 -4.55
N ASP A 104 -47.35 17.93 -3.76
CA ASP A 104 -47.54 18.38 -2.37
C ASP A 104 -46.71 17.59 -1.35
N PHE A 105 -46.14 16.46 -1.76
CA PHE A 105 -45.49 15.43 -0.92
C PHE A 105 -43.96 15.38 -1.15
N THR A 106 -43.24 14.73 -0.23
CA THR A 106 -41.88 14.22 -0.50
C THR A 106 -41.95 12.94 -1.32
N GLU A 107 -40.85 12.57 -1.99
CA GLU A 107 -40.80 11.39 -2.87
C GLU A 107 -41.20 10.11 -2.09
N MET A 108 -40.57 9.83 -0.95
CA MET A 108 -40.92 8.66 -0.13
C MET A 108 -42.32 8.75 0.51
N ALA A 109 -42.84 9.95 0.79
CA ALA A 109 -44.23 10.09 1.27
C ALA A 109 -45.26 9.83 0.17
N TRP A 110 -44.94 10.22 -1.07
CA TRP A 110 -45.77 9.91 -2.24
C TRP A 110 -45.72 8.42 -2.57
N ASP A 111 -44.54 7.81 -2.60
CA ASP A 111 -44.36 6.38 -2.82
C ASP A 111 -45.06 5.55 -1.73
N GLY A 112 -45.19 6.08 -0.50
CA GLY A 112 -45.98 5.46 0.57
C GLY A 112 -47.49 5.54 0.32
N VAL A 113 -47.97 6.67 -0.19
CA VAL A 113 -49.37 6.86 -0.61
C VAL A 113 -49.73 5.99 -1.83
N VAL A 114 -48.80 5.82 -2.78
CA VAL A 114 -48.96 4.90 -3.92
C VAL A 114 -48.91 3.45 -3.45
N GLY A 115 -47.90 3.07 -2.65
CA GLY A 115 -47.75 1.73 -2.12
C GLY A 115 -48.93 1.27 -1.25
N ALA A 116 -49.65 2.19 -0.60
CA ALA A 116 -50.90 1.87 0.11
C ALA A 116 -52.00 1.33 -0.84
N VAL A 117 -52.01 1.79 -2.09
CA VAL A 117 -52.96 1.34 -3.12
C VAL A 117 -52.62 -0.08 -3.57
N ASP A 118 -51.34 -0.39 -3.77
CA ASP A 118 -50.90 -1.73 -4.14
C ASP A 118 -51.01 -2.72 -2.97
N ALA A 119 -50.72 -2.31 -1.73
CA ALA A 119 -50.96 -3.11 -0.54
C ALA A 119 -52.45 -3.51 -0.36
N ALA A 120 -53.39 -2.61 -0.70
CA ALA A 120 -54.82 -2.93 -0.71
C ALA A 120 -55.18 -3.93 -1.82
N ARG A 121 -54.62 -3.75 -3.03
CA ARG A 121 -54.77 -4.69 -4.16
C ARG A 121 -54.25 -6.09 -3.80
N ASP A 122 -53.06 -6.20 -3.24
CA ASP A 122 -52.45 -7.49 -2.86
C ASP A 122 -53.25 -8.20 -1.76
N CYS A 123 -53.80 -7.44 -0.81
CA CYS A 123 -54.70 -7.96 0.22
C CYS A 123 -56.12 -8.25 -0.27
N LYS A 124 -56.41 -7.98 -1.56
CA LYS A 124 -57.71 -8.14 -2.25
C LYS A 124 -58.83 -7.28 -1.67
N GLN A 125 -58.52 -6.02 -1.37
CA GLN A 125 -59.44 -5.05 -0.78
C GLN A 125 -59.66 -3.88 -1.75
N GLN A 126 -60.93 -3.51 -1.96
CA GLN A 126 -61.28 -2.45 -2.92
C GLN A 126 -61.10 -1.04 -2.35
N ILE A 127 -61.06 -0.89 -1.01
CA ILE A 127 -61.02 0.41 -0.34
C ILE A 127 -59.66 0.60 0.34
N VAL A 128 -58.92 1.63 -0.09
CA VAL A 128 -57.61 2.00 0.44
C VAL A 128 -57.79 2.80 1.74
N GLU A 129 -57.59 2.14 2.87
CA GLU A 129 -57.72 2.70 4.22
C GLU A 129 -56.38 2.77 4.98
N THR A 130 -56.38 3.40 6.16
CA THR A 130 -55.18 3.79 6.92
C THR A 130 -54.21 2.64 7.23
N GLU A 131 -54.72 1.43 7.51
CA GLU A 131 -53.91 0.24 7.75
C GLU A 131 -52.96 -0.10 6.57
N HIS A 132 -53.39 0.14 5.32
CA HIS A 132 -52.58 -0.09 4.12
C HIS A 132 -51.44 0.93 3.99
N LEU A 133 -51.66 2.17 4.44
CA LEU A 133 -50.62 3.20 4.50
C LEU A 133 -49.56 2.87 5.54
N MET A 134 -49.97 2.36 6.71
CA MET A 134 -49.01 1.88 7.73
C MET A 134 -48.17 0.74 7.16
N LYS A 135 -48.80 -0.25 6.50
CA LYS A 135 -48.08 -1.34 5.85
C LYS A 135 -47.08 -0.83 4.81
N ALA A 136 -47.51 0.00 3.86
CA ALA A 136 -46.64 0.54 2.83
C ALA A 136 -45.43 1.32 3.39
N LEU A 137 -45.65 2.20 4.37
CA LEU A 137 -44.58 2.96 5.03
C LEU A 137 -43.63 2.06 5.85
N LEU A 138 -44.10 0.90 6.32
CA LEU A 138 -43.27 -0.11 7.00
C LEU A 138 -42.61 -1.09 6.04
N GLU A 139 -43.05 -1.24 4.80
CA GLU A 139 -42.41 -2.10 3.78
C GLU A 139 -41.40 -1.35 2.89
N GLN A 140 -41.41 -0.01 2.92
CA GLN A 140 -40.40 0.83 2.28
C GLN A 140 -38.97 0.48 2.73
N LYS A 141 -38.11 0.22 1.75
CA LYS A 141 -36.65 0.13 1.93
C LYS A 141 -36.12 1.48 2.40
N ASP A 142 -35.28 1.45 3.44
CA ASP A 142 -34.75 2.62 4.15
C ASP A 142 -35.80 3.63 4.68
N GLY A 143 -37.06 3.18 4.77
CA GLY A 143 -38.24 3.95 5.13
C GLY A 143 -38.08 4.72 6.45
N LEU A 144 -38.40 6.02 6.42
CA LEU A 144 -38.28 6.91 7.58
C LEU A 144 -39.19 6.48 8.74
N ALA A 145 -40.36 5.90 8.43
CA ALA A 145 -41.31 5.41 9.43
C ALA A 145 -40.68 4.35 10.36
N ARG A 146 -39.95 3.36 9.82
CA ARG A 146 -39.24 2.37 10.65
C ARG A 146 -38.25 3.03 11.62
N ARG A 147 -37.51 4.04 11.15
CA ARG A 147 -36.53 4.76 11.99
C ARG A 147 -37.22 5.53 13.12
N ILE A 148 -38.34 6.21 12.83
CA ILE A 148 -39.15 6.90 13.84
C ILE A 148 -39.67 5.90 14.89
N PHE A 149 -40.27 4.78 14.49
CA PHE A 149 -40.78 3.78 15.43
C PHE A 149 -39.68 3.11 16.26
N THR A 150 -38.52 2.84 15.67
CA THR A 150 -37.35 2.32 16.39
C THR A 150 -36.85 3.30 17.46
N LYS A 151 -36.77 4.60 17.14
CA LYS A 151 -36.39 5.66 18.11
C LYS A 151 -37.46 5.87 19.18
N ALA A 152 -38.72 5.56 18.88
CA ALA A 152 -39.83 5.51 19.84
C ALA A 152 -39.87 4.21 20.68
N GLY A 153 -38.89 3.30 20.53
CA GLY A 153 -38.77 2.06 21.31
C GLY A 153 -39.63 0.89 20.82
N ILE A 154 -40.23 0.98 19.63
CA ILE A 154 -41.12 -0.05 19.08
C ILE A 154 -40.34 -0.98 18.13
N ASP A 155 -40.53 -2.30 18.28
CA ASP A 155 -40.07 -3.28 17.29
C ASP A 155 -40.97 -3.27 16.05
N ASN A 156 -40.39 -2.82 14.93
CA ASN A 156 -41.03 -2.78 13.61
C ASN A 156 -41.61 -4.13 13.16
N THR A 157 -41.06 -5.27 13.60
CA THR A 157 -41.56 -6.59 13.21
C THR A 157 -42.92 -6.87 13.85
N THR A 158 -43.05 -6.63 15.16
CA THR A 158 -44.34 -6.74 15.88
C THR A 158 -45.37 -5.71 15.38
N LEU A 159 -44.92 -4.52 15.01
CA LEU A 159 -45.77 -3.46 14.44
C LEU A 159 -46.32 -3.86 13.06
N LEU A 160 -45.48 -4.41 12.18
CA LEU A 160 -45.90 -4.92 10.87
C LEU A 160 -46.83 -6.13 11.01
N GLN A 161 -46.49 -7.10 11.86
CA GLN A 161 -47.36 -8.26 12.15
C GLN A 161 -48.73 -7.86 12.70
N SER A 162 -48.79 -6.83 13.56
CA SER A 162 -50.05 -6.27 14.08
C SER A 162 -50.86 -5.58 12.98
N THR A 163 -50.18 -4.91 12.06
CA THR A 163 -50.79 -4.26 10.89
C THR A 163 -51.37 -5.29 9.92
N ASP A 164 -50.59 -6.31 9.54
CA ASP A 164 -51.04 -7.42 8.70
C ASP A 164 -52.19 -8.21 9.34
N SER A 165 -52.14 -8.43 10.67
CA SER A 165 -53.22 -9.09 11.41
C SER A 165 -54.54 -8.33 11.27
N PHE A 166 -54.53 -7.00 11.41
CA PHE A 166 -55.71 -6.15 11.25
C PHE A 166 -56.22 -6.13 9.79
N ILE A 167 -55.31 -6.03 8.81
CA ILE A 167 -55.64 -6.10 7.38
C ILE A 167 -56.26 -7.46 7.03
N SER A 168 -55.75 -8.55 7.61
CA SER A 168 -56.22 -9.91 7.32
C SER A 168 -57.67 -10.18 7.71
N GLN A 169 -58.20 -9.43 8.69
CA GLN A 169 -59.56 -9.52 9.21
C GLN A 169 -60.58 -8.72 8.39
N GLN A 170 -60.12 -7.84 7.48
CA GLN A 170 -61.02 -7.05 6.64
C GLN A 170 -61.66 -7.88 5.51
N PRO A 171 -62.85 -7.51 5.01
CA PRO A 171 -63.50 -8.21 3.90
C PRO A 171 -62.66 -8.20 2.62
N LYS A 172 -62.51 -9.37 1.99
CA LYS A 172 -61.78 -9.56 0.73
C LYS A 172 -62.77 -9.71 -0.42
N VAL A 173 -62.48 -9.04 -1.53
CA VAL A 173 -63.35 -9.01 -2.73
C VAL A 173 -62.82 -9.98 -3.79
N SER A 174 -63.72 -10.71 -4.44
CA SER A 174 -63.40 -11.68 -5.49
C SER A 174 -64.09 -11.30 -6.80
N GLY A 175 -63.35 -10.67 -7.70
CA GLY A 175 -63.82 -10.21 -9.02
C GLY A 175 -62.93 -9.09 -9.54
N ASP A 176 -62.99 -8.81 -10.84
CA ASP A 176 -62.23 -7.70 -11.43
C ASP A 176 -62.98 -6.37 -11.16
N THR A 177 -62.56 -5.65 -10.12
CA THR A 177 -63.25 -4.45 -9.62
C THR A 177 -62.75 -3.16 -10.28
N SER A 178 -63.65 -2.20 -10.44
CA SER A 178 -63.45 -0.90 -11.12
C SER A 178 -62.52 0.08 -10.39
N GLY A 179 -61.27 -0.33 -10.18
CA GLY A 179 -60.22 0.45 -9.52
C GLY A 179 -60.32 0.48 -7.98
N PRO A 180 -59.20 0.81 -7.31
CA PRO A 180 -59.16 1.03 -5.87
C PRO A 180 -59.79 2.38 -5.51
N ILE A 181 -60.63 2.40 -4.48
CA ILE A 181 -61.35 3.58 -3.99
C ILE A 181 -60.67 4.08 -2.72
N VAL A 182 -60.41 5.39 -2.61
CA VAL A 182 -59.82 5.97 -1.38
C VAL A 182 -60.85 5.98 -0.25
N GLY A 183 -60.47 5.41 0.90
CA GLY A 183 -61.31 5.36 2.09
C GLY A 183 -61.41 6.69 2.84
N SER A 184 -62.50 6.84 3.60
CA SER A 184 -62.77 8.08 4.33
C SER A 184 -61.78 8.34 5.47
N ASN A 185 -61.27 7.31 6.14
CA ASN A 185 -60.32 7.47 7.23
C ASN A 185 -58.94 7.84 6.66
N PHE A 186 -58.52 7.19 5.57
CA PHE A 186 -57.31 7.56 4.81
C PHE A 186 -57.33 9.03 4.37
N GLY A 187 -58.47 9.52 3.84
CA GLY A 187 -58.66 10.93 3.50
C GLY A 187 -58.44 11.86 4.70
N THR A 188 -59.04 11.54 5.86
CA THR A 188 -58.85 12.35 7.08
C THR A 188 -57.44 12.28 7.66
N LEU A 189 -56.72 11.16 7.48
CA LEU A 189 -55.31 11.04 7.88
C LEU A 189 -54.43 11.99 7.05
N LEU A 190 -54.61 12.03 5.72
CA LEU A 190 -53.89 12.95 4.85
C LEU A 190 -54.17 14.43 5.20
N ASP A 191 -55.42 14.78 5.54
CA ASP A 191 -55.76 16.14 5.99
C ASP A 191 -55.23 16.47 7.39
N ASN A 192 -55.00 15.49 8.25
CA ASN A 192 -54.27 15.68 9.51
C ASN A 192 -52.76 15.85 9.28
N ALA A 193 -52.15 15.07 8.38
CA ALA A 193 -50.76 15.26 7.98
C ALA A 193 -50.53 16.65 7.35
N ARG A 194 -51.50 17.17 6.58
CA ARG A 194 -51.51 18.56 6.08
C ARG A 194 -51.62 19.63 7.17
N LYS A 195 -52.09 19.30 8.38
CA LYS A 195 -52.04 20.20 9.56
C LYS A 195 -50.65 20.17 10.19
N PHE A 196 -50.12 18.98 10.51
CA PHE A 196 -48.75 18.85 11.05
C PHE A 196 -47.69 19.51 10.16
N LYS A 197 -47.80 19.37 8.83
CA LYS A 197 -46.99 20.13 7.84
C LYS A 197 -46.99 21.65 8.09
N LYS A 198 -48.16 22.25 8.38
CA LYS A 198 -48.29 23.68 8.66
C LYS A 198 -47.74 24.04 10.03
N ASP A 199 -48.05 23.23 11.03
CA ASP A 199 -47.63 23.46 12.42
C ASP A 199 -46.10 23.37 12.59
N MET A 200 -45.44 22.48 11.84
CA MET A 200 -43.98 22.33 11.78
C MET A 200 -43.31 23.30 10.78
N GLY A 201 -44.09 24.04 9.99
CA GLY A 201 -43.62 25.07 9.07
C GLY A 201 -42.93 24.54 7.81
N ASP A 202 -43.42 23.43 7.27
CA ASP A 202 -42.82 22.67 6.17
C ASP A 202 -43.51 22.87 4.81
N LYS A 203 -42.74 22.72 3.72
CA LYS A 203 -43.18 22.99 2.35
C LYS A 203 -43.85 21.77 1.69
N PHE A 204 -43.47 20.56 2.07
CA PHE A 204 -44.04 19.30 1.56
C PHE A 204 -44.59 18.41 2.69
N VAL A 205 -45.52 17.50 2.38
CA VAL A 205 -45.96 16.46 3.31
C VAL A 205 -44.92 15.34 3.29
N SER A 206 -44.20 15.13 4.40
CA SER A 206 -43.23 14.05 4.58
C SER A 206 -43.83 12.85 5.30
N VAL A 207 -43.07 11.75 5.34
CA VAL A 207 -43.43 10.53 6.10
C VAL A 207 -43.64 10.84 7.58
N GLU A 208 -42.89 11.79 8.16
CA GLU A 208 -43.08 12.27 9.54
C GLU A 208 -44.53 12.72 9.81
N HIS A 209 -45.08 13.53 8.91
CA HIS A 209 -46.44 14.08 9.06
C HIS A 209 -47.53 13.01 8.89
N LEU A 210 -47.27 11.98 8.09
CA LEU A 210 -48.15 10.80 7.96
C LEU A 210 -48.09 9.96 9.24
N VAL A 211 -46.89 9.68 9.76
CA VAL A 211 -46.66 8.93 11.01
C VAL A 211 -47.35 9.62 12.20
N LEU A 212 -47.20 10.94 12.34
CA LEU A 212 -47.86 11.76 13.37
C LEU A 212 -49.39 11.78 13.26
N ALA A 213 -49.98 11.45 12.12
CA ALA A 213 -51.43 11.45 11.93
C ALA A 213 -52.12 10.15 12.39
N PHE A 214 -51.40 9.02 12.51
CA PHE A 214 -51.98 7.74 12.94
C PHE A 214 -52.58 7.75 14.36
N PRO A 215 -51.97 8.36 15.40
CA PRO A 215 -52.61 8.48 16.72
C PRO A 215 -53.99 9.16 16.71
N SER A 216 -54.31 9.93 15.66
CA SER A 216 -55.63 10.55 15.47
C SER A 216 -56.64 9.67 14.72
N ASP A 217 -56.21 8.62 14.01
CA ASP A 217 -57.07 7.73 13.23
C ASP A 217 -57.96 6.86 14.14
N ARG A 218 -59.27 6.87 13.87
CA ARG A 218 -60.28 6.12 14.63
C ARG A 218 -60.46 4.67 14.17
N ARG A 219 -60.01 4.32 12.95
CA ARG A 219 -60.21 2.99 12.35
C ARG A 219 -59.20 1.97 12.87
N PHE A 220 -57.93 2.34 12.85
CA PHE A 220 -56.80 1.44 13.09
C PHE A 220 -55.80 2.04 14.09
N GLY A 221 -55.36 3.28 13.86
CA GLY A 221 -54.27 3.92 14.61
C GLY A 221 -54.52 4.03 16.11
N GLN A 222 -55.66 4.57 16.56
CA GLN A 222 -55.96 4.74 17.98
C GLN A 222 -55.98 3.45 18.80
N GLN A 223 -56.26 2.30 18.18
CA GLN A 223 -56.23 1.01 18.87
C GLN A 223 -54.81 0.41 18.87
N LEU A 224 -54.12 0.49 17.74
CA LEU A 224 -52.72 0.06 17.60
C LEU A 224 -51.79 0.77 18.61
N PHE A 225 -51.83 2.10 18.66
CA PHE A 225 -50.96 2.89 19.53
C PHE A 225 -51.26 2.69 21.02
N LYS A 226 -52.52 2.43 21.40
CA LYS A 226 -52.90 2.04 22.77
C LYS A 226 -52.31 0.68 23.17
N ASN A 227 -52.36 -0.30 22.28
CA ASN A 227 -51.78 -1.63 22.53
C ASN A 227 -50.25 -1.56 22.68
N LEU A 228 -49.61 -0.66 21.93
CA LEU A 228 -48.16 -0.40 21.97
C LEU A 228 -47.74 0.57 23.10
N GLN A 229 -48.68 1.05 23.91
CA GLN A 229 -48.47 2.01 25.01
C GLN A 229 -47.82 3.36 24.60
N LEU A 230 -47.79 3.69 23.31
CA LEU A 230 -47.11 4.88 22.80
C LEU A 230 -48.05 6.09 22.76
N SER A 231 -47.61 7.23 23.30
CA SER A 231 -48.35 8.50 23.23
C SER A 231 -47.94 9.38 22.03
N GLU A 232 -48.79 10.37 21.73
CA GLU A 232 -48.50 11.39 20.71
C GLU A 232 -47.28 12.27 21.06
N LYS A 233 -46.85 12.31 22.34
CA LYS A 233 -45.65 13.04 22.76
C LYS A 233 -44.39 12.28 22.38
N ASP A 234 -44.31 11.01 22.77
CA ASP A 234 -43.16 10.14 22.53
C ASP A 234 -42.89 10.01 21.02
N LEU A 235 -43.96 9.95 20.22
CA LEU A 235 -43.88 9.96 18.76
C LEU A 235 -43.34 11.29 18.20
N LYS A 236 -43.70 12.44 18.78
CA LYS A 236 -43.15 13.76 18.38
C LYS A 236 -41.69 13.90 18.79
N GLU A 237 -41.30 13.39 19.96
CA GLU A 237 -39.92 13.37 20.42
C GLU A 237 -39.05 12.46 19.52
N ALA A 238 -39.56 11.29 19.13
CA ALA A 238 -38.91 10.40 18.17
C ALA A 238 -38.77 11.01 16.77
N VAL A 239 -39.81 11.68 16.25
CA VAL A 239 -39.73 12.45 14.99
C VAL A 239 -38.68 13.56 15.10
N GLN A 240 -38.69 14.34 16.19
CA GLN A 240 -37.74 15.42 16.42
C GLN A 240 -36.30 14.90 16.55
N ALA A 241 -36.09 13.70 17.10
CA ALA A 241 -34.78 13.06 17.19
C ALA A 241 -34.22 12.65 15.81
N VAL A 242 -35.04 12.08 14.92
CA VAL A 242 -34.61 11.68 13.56
C VAL A 242 -34.41 12.89 12.64
N ARG A 243 -35.30 13.87 12.74
CA ARG A 243 -35.31 15.11 11.93
C ARG A 243 -34.25 16.12 12.38
N GLY A 244 -33.89 16.11 13.66
CA GLY A 244 -33.06 17.13 14.29
C GLY A 244 -33.65 18.53 14.13
N SER A 245 -32.80 19.51 13.79
CA SER A 245 -33.21 20.92 13.58
C SER A 245 -33.58 21.27 12.14
N GLN A 246 -33.79 20.29 11.26
CA GLN A 246 -34.04 20.53 9.83
C GLN A 246 -35.54 20.77 9.52
N ARG A 247 -35.82 21.23 8.30
CA ARG A 247 -37.17 21.44 7.76
C ARG A 247 -37.27 20.86 6.35
N VAL A 248 -38.46 20.39 5.99
CA VAL A 248 -38.78 19.80 4.70
C VAL A 248 -39.04 20.92 3.69
N THR A 249 -37.96 21.48 3.14
CA THR A 249 -37.99 22.54 2.11
C THR A 249 -37.95 22.00 0.68
N ASP A 250 -37.55 20.73 0.52
CA ASP A 250 -37.27 20.03 -0.74
C ASP A 250 -38.05 18.71 -0.79
N GLN A 251 -38.24 18.12 -1.98
CA GLN A 251 -39.02 16.87 -2.12
C GLN A 251 -38.25 15.61 -1.68
N ASN A 252 -36.94 15.67 -1.49
CA ASN A 252 -36.13 14.58 -0.94
C ASN A 252 -35.32 15.09 0.28
N PRO A 253 -35.92 15.12 1.48
CA PRO A 253 -35.25 15.52 2.72
C PRO A 253 -34.46 14.36 3.35
N GLU A 254 -34.87 13.11 3.15
CA GLU A 254 -34.33 11.94 3.87
C GLU A 254 -32.85 11.64 3.56
N GLY A 255 -32.34 12.10 2.42
CA GLY A 255 -30.90 12.11 2.13
C GLY A 255 -30.10 12.98 3.12
N LYS A 256 -30.68 14.07 3.63
CA LYS A 256 -30.03 15.14 4.41
C LYS A 256 -30.11 14.94 5.93
N TYR A 257 -30.89 13.98 6.41
CA TYR A 257 -30.99 13.60 7.84
C TYR A 257 -29.86 12.63 8.24
N GLU A 258 -29.45 12.63 9.52
CA GLU A 258 -28.45 11.69 10.08
C GLU A 258 -27.18 11.62 9.19
N ALA A 259 -26.63 12.78 8.81
CA ALA A 259 -25.56 12.86 7.81
C ALA A 259 -24.21 12.43 8.41
N LEU A 260 -23.99 12.68 9.70
CA LEU A 260 -22.82 12.17 10.42
C LEU A 260 -22.81 10.64 10.54
N ASP A 261 -23.95 10.00 10.74
CA ASP A 261 -24.05 8.53 10.86
C ASP A 261 -23.93 7.82 9.49
N LYS A 262 -24.16 8.53 8.38
CA LYS A 262 -24.01 8.03 7.00
C LYS A 262 -22.62 8.25 6.40
N TYR A 263 -21.97 9.35 6.75
CA TYR A 263 -20.72 9.83 6.11
C TYR A 263 -19.55 9.95 7.09
N GLY A 264 -19.71 9.48 8.34
CA GLY A 264 -18.67 9.51 9.34
C GLY A 264 -18.70 8.32 10.29
N ASN A 265 -17.54 8.05 10.90
CA ASN A 265 -17.33 6.97 11.86
C ASN A 265 -17.00 7.56 13.24
N ASP A 266 -17.83 7.30 14.26
CA ASP A 266 -17.59 7.77 15.63
C ASP A 266 -16.47 6.96 16.29
N LEU A 267 -15.25 7.50 16.23
CA LEU A 267 -14.05 6.91 16.83
C LEU A 267 -14.19 6.79 18.36
N THR A 268 -14.89 7.73 19.01
CA THR A 268 -15.18 7.65 20.45
C THR A 268 -16.16 6.52 20.80
N GLU A 269 -17.07 6.14 19.90
CA GLU A 269 -17.88 4.95 20.09
C GLU A 269 -17.12 3.65 19.78
N LEU A 270 -16.28 3.61 18.74
CA LEU A 270 -15.39 2.48 18.48
C LEU A 270 -14.43 2.22 19.66
N ALA A 271 -13.91 3.29 20.28
CA ALA A 271 -13.13 3.23 21.51
C ALA A 271 -13.94 2.66 22.69
N ARG A 272 -15.18 3.13 22.95
CA ARG A 272 -16.05 2.56 24.01
C ARG A 272 -16.36 1.08 23.80
N ARG A 273 -16.48 0.65 22.54
CA ARG A 273 -16.74 -0.74 22.12
C ARG A 273 -15.48 -1.62 22.08
N GLY A 274 -14.31 -1.10 22.46
CA GLY A 274 -13.05 -1.85 22.45
C GLY A 274 -12.56 -2.25 21.05
N LYS A 275 -13.02 -1.57 19.98
CA LYS A 275 -12.76 -1.93 18.58
C LYS A 275 -11.56 -1.24 17.94
N LEU A 276 -10.94 -0.28 18.61
CA LEU A 276 -9.70 0.35 18.16
C LEU A 276 -8.49 -0.40 18.72
N ASP A 277 -7.37 -0.35 18.02
CA ASP A 277 -6.13 -0.98 18.44
C ASP A 277 -5.32 -0.10 19.41
N PRO A 278 -4.51 -0.69 20.29
CA PRO A 278 -3.74 0.06 21.28
C PRO A 278 -2.70 0.96 20.60
N VAL A 279 -2.78 2.27 20.84
CA VAL A 279 -1.87 3.25 20.24
C VAL A 279 -0.63 3.42 21.11
N ILE A 280 0.52 3.01 20.58
CA ILE A 280 1.80 2.92 21.29
C ILE A 280 2.78 3.96 20.73
N GLY A 281 3.59 4.58 21.60
CA GLY A 281 4.70 5.45 21.19
C GLY A 281 4.33 6.81 20.58
N ARG A 282 3.05 7.23 20.66
CA ARG A 282 2.53 8.49 20.08
C ARG A 282 1.98 9.49 21.09
N ASP A 283 2.40 9.35 22.35
CA ASP A 283 1.83 10.11 23.47
C ASP A 283 2.06 11.62 23.38
N ASP A 284 3.20 12.07 22.84
CA ASP A 284 3.49 13.50 22.71
C ASP A 284 2.75 14.14 21.53
N GLU A 285 2.54 13.43 20.41
CA GLU A 285 1.67 13.90 19.33
C GLU A 285 0.21 13.99 19.78
N ILE A 286 -0.29 13.00 20.52
CA ILE A 286 -1.65 13.01 21.09
C ILE A 286 -1.79 14.16 22.11
N ARG A 287 -0.83 14.30 23.05
CA ARG A 287 -0.76 15.41 24.02
C ARG A 287 -0.68 16.77 23.31
N ARG A 288 0.02 16.86 22.18
CA ARG A 288 0.10 18.08 21.36
C ARG A 288 -1.23 18.39 20.67
N CYS A 289 -1.93 17.38 20.14
CA CYS A 289 -3.29 17.54 19.61
C CYS A 289 -4.27 18.02 20.68
N ILE A 290 -4.24 17.42 21.88
CA ILE A 290 -5.01 17.87 23.07
C ILE A 290 -4.70 19.34 23.39
N GLN A 291 -3.43 19.70 23.51
CA GLN A 291 -2.99 21.07 23.78
C GLN A 291 -3.53 22.06 22.74
N ILE A 292 -3.52 21.69 21.45
CA ILE A 292 -4.00 22.54 20.35
C ILE A 292 -5.52 22.71 20.40
N LEU A 293 -6.27 21.62 20.55
CA LEU A 293 -7.74 21.64 20.62
C LEU A 293 -8.27 22.45 21.83
N SER A 294 -7.46 22.62 22.88
CA SER A 294 -7.74 23.47 24.04
C SER A 294 -7.43 24.97 23.84
N ARG A 295 -6.83 25.39 22.71
CA ARG A 295 -6.48 26.81 22.46
C ARG A 295 -7.70 27.66 22.09
N ARG A 296 -7.60 28.97 22.33
CA ARG A 296 -8.56 29.99 21.83
C ARG A 296 -8.35 30.37 20.35
N THR A 297 -7.13 30.20 19.82
CA THR A 297 -6.76 30.53 18.43
C THR A 297 -5.72 29.53 17.90
N LYS A 298 -5.68 29.30 16.58
CA LYS A 298 -4.95 28.18 15.95
C LYS A 298 -5.22 26.86 16.70
N ASN A 299 -6.51 26.52 16.83
CA ASN A 299 -7.05 25.48 17.70
C ASN A 299 -7.48 24.20 16.95
N ASN A 300 -7.14 24.09 15.67
CA ASN A 300 -7.34 22.90 14.85
C ASN A 300 -5.94 22.31 14.55
N PRO A 301 -5.57 21.12 15.06
CA PRO A 301 -4.30 20.51 14.71
C PRO A 301 -4.33 19.98 13.26
N VAL A 302 -3.18 20.01 12.59
CA VAL A 302 -2.94 19.24 11.36
C VAL A 302 -1.74 18.35 11.59
N ILE A 303 -1.96 17.04 11.49
CA ILE A 303 -0.97 15.99 11.60
C ILE A 303 -0.26 15.89 10.24
N ILE A 304 1.02 16.24 10.22
CA ILE A 304 1.85 16.27 9.01
C ILE A 304 2.88 15.15 9.11
N GLY A 305 2.82 14.22 8.16
CA GLY A 305 3.74 13.09 8.06
C GLY A 305 3.52 12.34 6.76
N GLU A 306 4.46 11.48 6.39
CA GLU A 306 4.35 10.65 5.19
C GLU A 306 3.22 9.60 5.32
N PRO A 307 2.83 8.89 4.24
CA PRO A 307 1.92 7.75 4.34
C PRO A 307 2.45 6.67 5.29
N GLY A 308 1.57 5.89 5.92
CA GLY A 308 1.95 4.74 6.76
C GLY A 308 2.50 5.06 8.17
N VAL A 309 2.91 6.30 8.49
CA VAL A 309 3.54 6.62 9.79
C VAL A 309 2.61 6.59 11.03
N GLY A 310 1.33 6.25 10.86
CA GLY A 310 0.34 6.22 11.96
C GLY A 310 -0.36 7.55 12.24
N LYS A 311 -0.68 8.34 11.19
CA LYS A 311 -1.41 9.61 11.34
C LYS A 311 -2.83 9.43 11.90
N THR A 312 -3.55 8.41 11.42
CA THR A 312 -4.90 8.04 11.86
C THR A 312 -4.90 7.49 13.30
N ALA A 313 -3.88 6.70 13.66
CA ALA A 313 -3.68 6.20 15.02
C ALA A 313 -3.57 7.32 16.08
N ILE A 314 -3.04 8.50 15.74
CA ILE A 314 -3.04 9.65 16.67
C ILE A 314 -4.46 10.17 16.95
N ALA A 315 -5.38 10.10 15.98
CA ALA A 315 -6.79 10.44 16.18
C ALA A 315 -7.52 9.35 16.99
N GLU A 316 -7.22 8.08 16.75
CA GLU A 316 -7.78 6.94 17.48
C GLU A 316 -7.32 6.91 18.95
N GLY A 317 -6.03 7.17 19.20
CA GLY A 317 -5.47 7.31 20.54
C GLY A 317 -6.03 8.53 21.29
N LEU A 318 -6.36 9.60 20.58
CA LEU A 318 -7.12 10.71 21.15
C LEU A 318 -8.55 10.28 21.53
N ALA A 319 -9.25 9.51 20.69
CA ALA A 319 -10.57 8.97 21.04
C ALA A 319 -10.51 8.05 22.29
N GLN A 320 -9.50 7.19 22.38
CA GLN A 320 -9.24 6.35 23.55
C GLN A 320 -9.03 7.20 24.83
N ARG A 321 -8.21 8.26 24.76
CA ARG A 321 -8.01 9.18 25.90
C ARG A 321 -9.28 9.93 26.29
N ILE A 322 -10.09 10.39 25.32
CA ILE A 322 -11.39 11.02 25.59
C ILE A 322 -12.34 10.06 26.32
N VAL A 323 -12.37 8.78 25.91
CA VAL A 323 -13.21 7.74 26.55
C VAL A 323 -12.69 7.31 27.92
N ARG A 324 -11.37 7.31 28.14
CA ARG A 324 -10.74 7.05 29.44
C ARG A 324 -10.78 8.25 30.40
N GLY A 325 -11.20 9.43 29.93
CA GLY A 325 -11.21 10.67 30.73
C GLY A 325 -9.85 11.35 30.88
N ASP A 326 -8.80 10.86 30.19
CA ASP A 326 -7.45 11.43 30.18
C ASP A 326 -7.35 12.64 29.22
N VAL A 327 -8.24 13.60 29.42
CA VAL A 327 -8.30 14.86 28.68
C VAL A 327 -8.72 16.02 29.59
N PRO A 328 -8.23 17.25 29.35
CA PRO A 328 -8.68 18.44 30.08
C PRO A 328 -10.21 18.65 29.94
N GLU A 329 -10.84 19.24 30.97
CA GLU A 329 -12.30 19.48 31.01
C GLU A 329 -12.90 20.02 29.70
N PRO A 330 -12.27 20.97 28.96
CA PRO A 330 -12.83 21.45 27.71
C PRO A 330 -13.04 20.37 26.64
N LEU A 331 -12.35 19.22 26.70
CA LEU A 331 -12.45 18.11 25.73
C LEU A 331 -13.19 16.88 26.28
N LEU A 332 -13.50 16.85 27.57
CA LEU A 332 -14.21 15.76 28.23
C LEU A 332 -15.58 15.53 27.58
N ASN A 333 -15.97 14.26 27.41
CA ASN A 333 -17.25 13.82 26.82
C ASN A 333 -17.57 14.34 25.40
N ARG A 334 -16.59 14.87 24.66
CA ARG A 334 -16.77 15.18 23.23
C ARG A 334 -16.83 13.91 22.38
N LYS A 335 -17.50 13.99 21.23
CA LYS A 335 -17.40 12.97 20.18
C LYS A 335 -16.22 13.30 19.26
N LEU A 336 -15.47 12.29 18.82
CA LEU A 336 -14.53 12.40 17.71
C LEU A 336 -15.05 11.56 16.55
N ILE A 337 -15.39 12.19 15.43
CA ILE A 337 -15.96 11.53 14.25
C ILE A 337 -14.99 11.67 13.08
N SER A 338 -14.57 10.56 12.48
CA SER A 338 -13.80 10.54 11.24
C SER A 338 -14.72 10.71 10.05
N LEU A 339 -14.41 11.64 9.14
CA LEU A 339 -15.16 11.85 7.90
C LEU A 339 -14.73 10.82 6.84
N ASP A 340 -15.66 10.09 6.25
CA ASP A 340 -15.35 9.21 5.11
C ASP A 340 -15.55 9.97 3.77
N MET A 341 -14.42 10.34 3.18
CA MET A 341 -14.35 10.96 1.86
C MET A 341 -14.83 10.02 0.74
N GLY A 342 -14.68 8.70 0.91
CA GLY A 342 -15.16 7.68 -0.02
C GLY A 342 -16.67 7.67 -0.10
N SER A 343 -17.38 7.50 1.03
CA SER A 343 -18.85 7.53 1.08
C SER A 343 -19.46 8.87 0.67
N LEU A 344 -18.77 10.00 0.89
CA LEU A 344 -19.21 11.30 0.36
C LEU A 344 -19.19 11.37 -1.17
N LEU A 345 -18.17 10.79 -1.81
CA LEU A 345 -18.02 10.73 -3.27
C LEU A 345 -18.88 9.61 -3.91
N ALA A 346 -19.12 8.51 -3.19
CA ALA A 346 -19.85 7.35 -3.68
C ALA A 346 -21.26 7.71 -4.18
N GLY A 347 -21.52 7.44 -5.46
CA GLY A 347 -22.82 7.73 -6.08
C GLY A 347 -23.14 9.22 -6.26
N ALA A 348 -22.18 10.14 -6.12
CA ALA A 348 -22.32 11.51 -6.62
C ALA A 348 -22.24 11.49 -8.15
N LYS A 349 -23.29 11.92 -8.85
CA LYS A 349 -23.32 12.03 -10.32
C LYS A 349 -22.90 13.42 -10.79
N TYR A 350 -23.09 14.43 -9.95
CA TYR A 350 -22.74 15.82 -10.20
C TYR A 350 -21.90 16.39 -9.04
N ARG A 351 -21.05 17.38 -9.33
CA ARG A 351 -20.18 18.03 -8.32
C ARG A 351 -20.98 18.63 -7.14
N GLY A 352 -22.19 19.13 -7.42
CA GLY A 352 -23.08 19.68 -6.39
C GLY A 352 -23.57 18.66 -5.36
N ASP A 353 -23.69 17.38 -5.73
CA ASP A 353 -24.16 16.32 -4.83
C ASP A 353 -23.21 16.15 -3.64
N PHE A 354 -21.90 16.17 -3.90
CA PHE A 354 -20.84 16.11 -2.89
C PHE A 354 -20.84 17.35 -2.00
N GLU A 355 -20.90 18.55 -2.59
CA GLU A 355 -20.97 19.80 -1.84
C GLU A 355 -22.19 19.86 -0.92
N GLU A 356 -23.34 19.37 -1.37
CA GLU A 356 -24.57 19.34 -0.54
C GLU A 356 -24.46 18.33 0.61
N ARG A 357 -23.92 17.13 0.37
CA ARG A 357 -23.66 16.12 1.43
C ARG A 357 -22.70 16.66 2.49
N LEU A 358 -21.55 17.19 2.07
CA LEU A 358 -20.56 17.78 2.98
C LEU A 358 -21.14 18.98 3.75
N LYS A 359 -21.97 19.79 3.10
CA LYS A 359 -22.69 20.92 3.74
C LYS A 359 -23.77 20.46 4.72
N ALA A 360 -24.36 19.28 4.56
CA ALA A 360 -25.23 18.66 5.56
C ALA A 360 -24.42 18.23 6.80
N VAL A 361 -23.33 17.48 6.60
CA VAL A 361 -22.41 17.06 7.68
C VAL A 361 -21.88 18.26 8.46
N LEU A 362 -21.37 19.29 7.78
CA LEU A 362 -20.83 20.49 8.41
C LEU A 362 -21.89 21.29 9.19
N LYS A 363 -23.14 21.36 8.71
CA LYS A 363 -24.26 21.93 9.48
C LYS A 363 -24.46 21.16 10.78
N GLU A 364 -24.51 19.83 10.74
CA GLU A 364 -24.74 18.96 11.90
C GLU A 364 -23.66 19.12 12.98
N VAL A 365 -22.39 19.19 12.57
CA VAL A 365 -21.25 19.49 13.47
C VAL A 365 -21.38 20.87 14.11
N THR A 366 -21.77 21.90 13.35
CA THR A 366 -21.94 23.26 13.92
C THR A 366 -23.19 23.39 14.81
N ALA A 367 -24.29 22.72 14.49
CA ALA A 367 -25.50 22.65 15.31
C ALA A 367 -25.22 21.99 16.68
N SER A 368 -24.24 21.07 16.72
CA SER A 368 -23.75 20.42 17.94
C SER A 368 -22.92 21.35 18.86
N ASN A 369 -22.85 22.66 18.57
CA ASN A 369 -22.14 23.68 19.36
C ASN A 369 -20.69 23.29 19.75
N GLY A 370 -20.01 22.56 18.86
CA GLY A 370 -18.66 22.08 19.04
C GLY A 370 -18.50 20.84 19.96
N GLN A 371 -19.56 20.20 20.46
CA GLN A 371 -19.45 18.91 21.16
C GLN A 371 -18.80 17.81 20.30
N ILE A 372 -18.87 17.97 18.98
CA ILE A 372 -18.24 17.10 17.99
C ILE A 372 -16.92 17.73 17.50
N ILE A 373 -15.88 16.90 17.45
CA ILE A 373 -14.62 17.17 16.76
C ILE A 373 -14.63 16.33 15.48
N LEU A 374 -14.32 16.94 14.34
CA LEU A 374 -14.27 16.26 13.04
C LEU A 374 -12.83 15.91 12.68
N PHE A 375 -12.49 14.63 12.59
CA PHE A 375 -11.24 14.18 11.97
C PHE A 375 -11.43 14.09 10.45
N ILE A 376 -10.51 14.66 9.68
CA ILE A 376 -10.49 14.64 8.22
C ILE A 376 -9.11 14.13 7.81
N ASP A 377 -9.04 12.85 7.44
CA ASP A 377 -7.85 12.34 6.77
C ASP A 377 -7.75 12.93 5.36
N GLU A 378 -6.53 12.98 4.83
CA GLU A 378 -6.20 13.64 3.55
C GLU A 378 -6.86 15.02 3.36
N ILE A 379 -6.86 15.89 4.38
CA ILE A 379 -7.61 17.17 4.41
C ILE A 379 -7.30 18.09 3.21
N HIS A 380 -6.17 17.89 2.54
CA HIS A 380 -5.81 18.57 1.30
C HIS A 380 -6.76 18.27 0.14
N THR A 381 -7.42 17.10 0.11
CA THR A 381 -8.42 16.72 -0.92
C THR A 381 -9.62 17.66 -0.91
N VAL A 382 -10.04 18.09 0.28
CA VAL A 382 -11.16 19.02 0.51
C VAL A 382 -10.80 20.48 0.17
N VAL A 383 -9.50 20.82 0.21
CA VAL A 383 -8.99 22.21 0.22
C VAL A 383 -8.22 22.61 -1.04
N GLY A 384 -7.45 21.69 -1.63
CA GLY A 384 -6.46 21.99 -2.67
C GLY A 384 -6.93 21.75 -4.10
N ALA A 385 -8.08 21.09 -4.24
CA ALA A 385 -8.52 20.42 -5.46
C ALA A 385 -8.78 21.37 -6.67
N GLY A 386 -9.17 22.62 -6.40
CA GLY A 386 -9.52 23.61 -7.42
C GLY A 386 -8.36 24.18 -8.23
N ALA A 387 -7.11 23.96 -7.80
CA ALA A 387 -5.93 24.53 -8.47
C ALA A 387 -5.61 23.89 -9.84
N THR A 388 -6.11 22.68 -10.11
CA THR A 388 -5.80 21.91 -11.33
C THR A 388 -7.03 21.23 -11.92
N GLY A 389 -7.88 22.00 -12.60
CA GLY A 389 -8.73 21.58 -13.74
C GLY A 389 -9.90 20.62 -13.51
N GLY A 390 -9.93 19.81 -12.44
CA GLY A 390 -10.86 18.68 -12.34
C GLY A 390 -11.57 18.45 -11.00
N ALA A 391 -10.92 18.72 -9.87
CA ALA A 391 -11.38 18.28 -8.55
C ALA A 391 -12.10 19.39 -7.73
N MET A 392 -12.75 19.02 -6.62
CA MET A 392 -13.77 19.84 -5.94
C MET A 392 -13.19 20.70 -4.78
N ASP A 393 -13.18 22.04 -4.91
CA ASP A 393 -12.76 22.96 -3.83
C ASP A 393 -13.89 23.24 -2.83
N ALA A 394 -14.02 22.36 -1.84
CA ALA A 394 -14.88 22.57 -0.68
C ALA A 394 -14.23 23.43 0.43
N GLY A 395 -13.00 23.92 0.25
CA GLY A 395 -12.31 24.79 1.20
C GLY A 395 -13.10 26.07 1.49
N ASN A 396 -13.89 26.54 0.53
CA ASN A 396 -14.77 27.70 0.69
C ASN A 396 -15.97 27.47 1.63
N LEU A 397 -16.36 26.21 1.88
CA LEU A 397 -17.35 25.84 2.90
C LEU A 397 -16.73 25.82 4.31
N LEU A 398 -15.47 25.36 4.42
CA LEU A 398 -14.74 25.26 5.69
C LEU A 398 -14.27 26.63 6.23
N LYS A 399 -13.73 27.49 5.35
CA LYS A 399 -13.11 28.78 5.72
C LYS A 399 -14.00 29.67 6.62
N PRO A 400 -15.33 29.82 6.40
CA PRO A 400 -16.18 30.63 7.28
C PRO A 400 -16.40 30.02 8.68
N MET A 401 -16.59 28.69 8.78
CA MET A 401 -16.86 28.00 10.04
C MET A 401 -15.60 27.93 10.92
N LEU A 402 -14.45 27.59 10.34
CA LEU A 402 -13.13 27.73 10.97
C LEU A 402 -12.83 29.20 11.30
N GLY A 403 -13.31 30.12 10.44
CA GLY A 403 -13.23 31.57 10.62
C GLY A 403 -13.85 32.04 11.93
N ARG A 404 -15.06 31.55 12.25
CA ARG A 404 -15.84 31.88 13.47
C ARG A 404 -15.52 30.99 14.68
N GLY A 405 -14.92 29.82 14.48
CA GLY A 405 -14.59 28.85 15.54
C GLY A 405 -15.74 27.89 15.90
N GLU A 406 -16.78 27.83 15.05
CA GLU A 406 -17.94 26.94 15.19
C GLU A 406 -17.57 25.48 14.86
N LEU A 407 -16.64 25.29 13.93
CA LEU A 407 -16.07 24.00 13.59
C LEU A 407 -14.74 23.81 14.34
N ARG A 408 -14.59 22.64 14.98
CA ARG A 408 -13.30 22.09 15.42
C ARG A 408 -12.98 20.87 14.59
N CYS A 409 -11.80 20.84 13.98
CA CYS A 409 -11.34 19.68 13.25
C CYS A 409 -9.87 19.34 13.50
N ILE A 410 -9.53 18.09 13.19
CA ILE A 410 -8.18 17.53 13.14
C ILE A 410 -7.95 17.13 11.68
N GLY A 411 -6.93 17.68 11.03
CA GLY A 411 -6.57 17.28 9.66
C GLY A 411 -5.37 16.31 9.65
N ALA A 412 -5.28 15.45 8.66
CA ALA A 412 -4.04 14.71 8.33
C ALA A 412 -3.65 14.89 6.85
N THR A 413 -2.35 14.99 6.56
CA THR A 413 -1.80 15.28 5.20
C THR A 413 -0.27 15.03 5.18
N THR A 414 0.37 15.00 4.00
CA THR A 414 1.84 15.03 3.87
C THR A 414 2.41 16.45 3.92
N LEU A 415 3.72 16.57 4.12
CA LEU A 415 4.41 17.87 4.13
C LEU A 415 4.30 18.61 2.79
N ASN A 416 4.28 17.86 1.68
CA ASN A 416 4.21 18.42 0.33
C ASN A 416 2.83 19.00 0.03
N GLU A 417 1.77 18.27 0.38
CA GLU A 417 0.39 18.77 0.29
C GLU A 417 0.15 19.99 1.18
N TYR A 418 0.60 19.95 2.44
CA TYR A 418 0.46 21.07 3.37
C TYR A 418 1.06 22.35 2.77
N ARG A 419 2.30 22.27 2.30
CA ARG A 419 3.01 23.38 1.63
C ARG A 419 2.34 23.84 0.33
N LYS A 420 1.71 22.92 -0.40
CA LYS A 420 1.06 23.22 -1.69
C LYS A 420 -0.32 23.87 -1.53
N TYR A 421 -1.10 23.48 -0.51
CA TYR A 421 -2.53 23.78 -0.43
C TYR A 421 -2.99 24.48 0.85
N ILE A 422 -2.30 24.33 1.99
CA ILE A 422 -2.72 24.91 3.28
C ILE A 422 -1.84 26.11 3.64
N GLU A 423 -0.52 25.98 3.50
CA GLU A 423 0.45 27.03 3.83
C GLU A 423 0.34 28.26 2.90
N LYS A 424 -0.11 28.04 1.65
CA LYS A 424 -0.36 29.10 0.67
C LYS A 424 -1.69 29.84 0.86
N ASP A 425 -2.57 29.40 1.77
CA ASP A 425 -3.84 30.09 2.08
C ASP A 425 -3.78 30.75 3.47
N PRO A 426 -3.60 32.09 3.56
CA PRO A 426 -3.53 32.81 4.82
C PRO A 426 -4.84 32.85 5.63
N ALA A 427 -5.95 32.29 5.15
CA ALA A 427 -7.13 32.05 5.98
C ALA A 427 -6.99 30.72 6.75
N LEU A 428 -6.45 29.68 6.11
CA LEU A 428 -6.30 28.33 6.69
C LEU A 428 -5.05 28.20 7.55
N GLU A 429 -3.90 28.72 7.10
CA GLU A 429 -2.65 28.78 7.88
C GLU A 429 -2.87 29.49 9.24
N ARG A 430 -3.78 30.47 9.29
CA ARG A 430 -4.17 31.19 10.53
C ARG A 430 -5.22 30.47 11.40
N ARG A 431 -5.69 29.28 11.01
CA ARG A 431 -6.67 28.46 11.78
C ARG A 431 -6.13 27.09 12.18
N PHE A 432 -5.19 26.56 11.40
CA PHE A 432 -4.50 25.32 11.70
C PHE A 432 -3.21 25.52 12.50
N GLN A 433 -2.77 24.47 13.16
CA GLN A 433 -1.48 24.38 13.84
C GLN A 433 -0.81 23.04 13.48
N GLN A 434 0.41 23.11 12.96
CA GLN A 434 1.19 21.93 12.58
C GLN A 434 1.53 21.05 13.81
N VAL A 435 1.39 19.75 13.62
CA VAL A 435 1.89 18.66 14.48
C VAL A 435 2.66 17.71 13.57
N PHE A 436 3.97 17.59 13.75
CA PHE A 436 4.77 16.68 12.92
C PHE A 436 4.71 15.26 13.49
N CYS A 437 4.37 14.29 12.65
CA CYS A 437 4.43 12.87 12.95
C CYS A 437 5.54 12.26 12.09
N GLY A 438 6.69 11.98 12.71
CA GLY A 438 7.83 11.35 12.06
C GLY A 438 7.67 9.83 11.97
N GLN A 439 8.40 9.19 11.05
CA GLN A 439 8.59 7.74 11.07
C GLN A 439 9.18 7.33 12.45
N PRO A 440 8.66 6.30 13.12
CA PRO A 440 9.22 5.78 14.37
C PRO A 440 10.57 5.08 14.10
N SER A 441 11.41 4.92 15.13
CA SER A 441 12.62 4.10 15.00
C SER A 441 12.29 2.61 14.86
N VAL A 442 13.30 1.79 14.59
CA VAL A 442 13.16 0.32 14.61
C VAL A 442 12.79 -0.18 16.01
N GLU A 443 13.35 0.41 17.08
CA GLU A 443 13.05 0.05 18.47
C GLU A 443 11.62 0.45 18.89
N ASP A 444 11.18 1.64 18.48
CA ASP A 444 9.79 2.10 18.65
C ASP A 444 8.83 1.19 17.87
N THR A 445 9.20 0.78 16.65
CA THR A 445 8.39 -0.10 15.81
C THR A 445 8.25 -1.49 16.43
N ILE A 446 9.33 -2.07 16.97
CA ILE A 446 9.27 -3.32 17.73
C ILE A 446 8.34 -3.17 18.95
N SER A 447 8.35 -2.01 19.61
CA SER A 447 7.46 -1.72 20.74
C SER A 447 5.99 -1.60 20.32
N ILE A 448 5.72 -0.98 19.16
CA ILE A 448 4.37 -0.93 18.54
C ILE A 448 3.91 -2.35 18.19
N LEU A 449 4.73 -3.13 17.49
CA LEU A 449 4.42 -4.51 17.10
C LEU A 449 4.14 -5.41 18.32
N ARG A 450 4.93 -5.28 19.40
CA ARG A 450 4.71 -6.04 20.65
C ARG A 450 3.38 -5.75 21.32
N GLY A 451 2.91 -4.49 21.28
CA GLY A 451 1.60 -4.12 21.83
C GLY A 451 0.43 -4.44 20.89
N LEU A 452 0.66 -4.52 19.58
CA LEU A 452 -0.33 -5.01 18.61
C LEU A 452 -0.42 -6.54 18.56
N ARG A 453 0.62 -7.28 18.97
CA ARG A 453 0.71 -8.75 18.86
C ARG A 453 -0.55 -9.47 19.30
N GLU A 454 -1.08 -9.17 20.48
CA GLU A 454 -2.24 -9.86 21.06
C GLU A 454 -3.50 -9.76 20.16
N ARG A 455 -3.67 -8.62 19.47
CA ARG A 455 -4.76 -8.41 18.50
C ARG A 455 -4.58 -9.26 17.23
N TYR A 456 -3.37 -9.31 16.67
CA TYR A 456 -3.07 -10.12 15.50
C TYR A 456 -3.11 -11.63 15.80
N GLU A 457 -2.64 -12.06 16.98
CA GLU A 457 -2.78 -13.44 17.45
C GLU A 457 -4.26 -13.85 17.58
N LEU A 458 -5.10 -13.00 18.18
CA LEU A 458 -6.56 -13.23 18.28
C LEU A 458 -7.24 -13.26 16.91
N HIS A 459 -6.96 -12.29 16.04
CA HIS A 459 -7.59 -12.17 14.73
C HIS A 459 -7.24 -13.36 13.82
N HIS A 460 -6.00 -13.85 13.89
CA HIS A 460 -5.54 -14.95 13.05
C HIS A 460 -5.66 -16.33 13.67
N GLY A 461 -5.67 -16.45 15.01
CA GLY A 461 -5.65 -17.74 15.69
C GLY A 461 -4.28 -18.42 15.65
N VAL A 462 -3.21 -17.61 15.64
CA VAL A 462 -1.80 -18.05 15.61
C VAL A 462 -1.03 -17.39 16.76
N LYS A 463 0.19 -17.83 17.03
CA LYS A 463 1.17 -17.17 17.91
C LYS A 463 2.19 -16.41 17.06
N ILE A 464 2.77 -15.34 17.60
CA ILE A 464 3.80 -14.56 16.90
C ILE A 464 5.03 -14.40 17.78
N SER A 465 6.13 -15.02 17.35
CA SER A 465 7.40 -14.99 18.07
C SER A 465 7.95 -13.56 18.18
N ASP A 466 8.61 -13.24 19.28
CA ASP A 466 9.25 -11.91 19.44
C ASP A 466 10.36 -11.70 18.40
N ASN A 467 11.04 -12.78 18.00
CA ASN A 467 12.02 -12.78 16.90
C ASN A 467 11.38 -12.40 15.55
N ALA A 468 10.16 -12.84 15.25
CA ALA A 468 9.44 -12.43 14.05
C ALA A 468 9.14 -10.92 14.06
N LEU A 469 8.75 -10.34 15.20
CA LEU A 469 8.50 -8.90 15.32
C LEU A 469 9.79 -8.08 15.11
N VAL A 470 10.90 -8.53 15.70
CA VAL A 470 12.23 -7.92 15.52
C VAL A 470 12.70 -8.05 14.06
N SER A 471 12.51 -9.22 13.45
CA SER A 471 12.82 -9.48 12.04
C SER A 471 11.99 -8.57 11.12
N ALA A 472 10.68 -8.43 11.36
CA ALA A 472 9.78 -7.60 10.56
C ALA A 472 10.18 -6.13 10.57
N ALA A 473 10.53 -5.59 11.75
CA ALA A 473 11.01 -4.21 11.86
C ALA A 473 12.37 -4.01 11.14
N ILE A 474 13.33 -4.90 11.34
CA ILE A 474 14.69 -4.78 10.76
C ILE A 474 14.69 -5.01 9.24
N LEU A 475 14.04 -6.07 8.75
CA LEU A 475 14.02 -6.42 7.34
C LEU A 475 13.20 -5.42 6.51
N SER A 476 12.07 -4.93 7.04
CA SER A 476 11.28 -3.92 6.32
C SER A 476 11.96 -2.56 6.26
N ASP A 477 12.67 -2.14 7.31
CA ASP A 477 13.43 -0.89 7.25
C ASP A 477 14.61 -0.98 6.27
N ARG A 478 15.31 -2.12 6.28
CA ARG A 478 16.49 -2.36 5.44
C ARG A 478 16.17 -2.55 3.95
N TYR A 479 15.13 -3.32 3.62
CA TYR A 479 14.91 -3.79 2.25
C TYR A 479 13.66 -3.22 1.56
N ILE A 480 12.70 -2.66 2.31
CA ILE A 480 11.47 -2.07 1.76
C ILE A 480 11.55 -0.54 1.90
N THR A 481 12.28 0.10 0.98
CA THR A 481 12.61 1.54 1.06
C THR A 481 11.49 2.48 0.58
N GLU A 482 10.50 1.97 -0.16
CA GLU A 482 9.41 2.79 -0.73
C GLU A 482 8.23 3.00 0.23
N ARG A 483 8.22 2.32 1.39
CA ARG A 483 7.23 2.48 2.47
C ARG A 483 7.90 2.88 3.79
N PHE A 484 7.11 3.46 4.69
CA PHE A 484 7.56 3.97 5.99
C PHE A 484 7.13 3.04 7.13
N LEU A 485 7.90 3.02 8.22
CA LEU A 485 7.46 2.39 9.47
C LEU A 485 6.32 3.22 10.11
N PRO A 486 5.44 2.61 10.94
CA PRO A 486 5.37 1.19 11.26
C PRO A 486 4.60 0.35 10.23
N ASP A 487 3.81 0.96 9.33
CA ASP A 487 2.95 0.32 8.32
C ASP A 487 3.56 -0.93 7.67
N LYS A 488 4.71 -0.78 7.00
CA LYS A 488 5.37 -1.90 6.30
C LYS A 488 5.83 -3.06 7.18
N ALA A 489 5.99 -2.84 8.49
CA ALA A 489 6.39 -3.88 9.44
C ALA A 489 5.16 -4.59 10.02
N ILE A 490 4.05 -3.87 10.21
CA ILE A 490 2.75 -4.43 10.58
C ILE A 490 2.23 -5.33 9.46
N ASP A 491 2.29 -4.86 8.21
CA ASP A 491 1.82 -5.57 7.01
C ASP A 491 2.57 -6.90 6.76
N LEU A 492 3.89 -6.94 7.02
CA LEU A 492 4.65 -8.21 6.98
C LEU A 492 4.20 -9.21 8.05
N VAL A 493 3.88 -8.75 9.25
CA VAL A 493 3.38 -9.61 10.34
C VAL A 493 1.95 -10.08 10.04
N ASP A 494 1.13 -9.25 9.41
CA ASP A 494 -0.22 -9.59 8.98
C ASP A 494 -0.22 -10.62 7.84
N GLU A 495 0.58 -10.44 6.77
CA GLU A 495 0.74 -11.45 5.70
C GLU A 495 1.29 -12.77 6.27
N ALA A 496 2.25 -12.73 7.20
CA ALA A 496 2.82 -13.93 7.81
C ALA A 496 1.79 -14.70 8.66
N ALA A 497 1.03 -13.99 9.51
CA ALA A 497 -0.03 -14.59 10.30
C ALA A 497 -1.19 -15.11 9.43
N ALA A 498 -1.54 -14.40 8.35
CA ALA A 498 -2.55 -14.83 7.39
C ALA A 498 -2.10 -16.07 6.57
N LYS A 499 -0.83 -16.13 6.15
CA LYS A 499 -0.22 -17.29 5.47
C LYS A 499 -0.29 -18.51 6.39
N LEU A 500 0.18 -18.40 7.62
CA LEU A 500 0.20 -19.51 8.58
C LEU A 500 -1.22 -20.00 8.92
N LYS A 501 -2.17 -19.07 9.10
CA LYS A 501 -3.62 -19.37 9.27
C LYS A 501 -4.21 -20.15 8.09
N MET A 502 -3.80 -19.83 6.86
CA MET A 502 -4.21 -20.57 5.66
C MET A 502 -3.63 -22.00 5.65
N GLU A 503 -2.36 -22.17 6.05
CA GLU A 503 -1.72 -23.48 6.19
C GLU A 503 -2.41 -24.33 7.28
N ILE A 504 -2.69 -23.77 8.46
CA ILE A 504 -3.40 -24.41 9.59
C ILE A 504 -4.82 -24.88 9.19
N THR A 505 -5.55 -24.05 8.44
CA THR A 505 -6.95 -24.35 8.09
C THR A 505 -7.08 -25.33 6.92
N SER A 506 -6.07 -25.37 6.05
CA SER A 506 -5.91 -26.31 4.93
C SER A 506 -5.49 -27.72 5.40
N LYS A 507 -5.46 -28.69 4.47
CA LYS A 507 -4.82 -29.98 4.73
C LYS A 507 -3.29 -29.82 4.73
N PRO A 508 -2.55 -30.48 5.63
CA PRO A 508 -1.09 -30.56 5.55
C PRO A 508 -0.64 -31.13 4.20
N THR A 509 0.52 -30.71 3.71
CA THR A 509 1.07 -31.15 2.40
C THR A 509 1.24 -32.67 2.34
N GLU A 510 1.73 -33.30 3.40
CA GLU A 510 1.88 -34.75 3.51
C GLU A 510 0.54 -35.50 3.34
N LEU A 511 -0.55 -34.93 3.86
CA LEU A 511 -1.89 -35.50 3.75
C LEU A 511 -2.48 -35.31 2.35
N ASP A 512 -2.28 -34.15 1.72
CA ASP A 512 -2.74 -33.88 0.34
C ASP A 512 -1.94 -34.71 -0.69
N GLU A 513 -0.63 -34.93 -0.49
CA GLU A 513 0.15 -35.86 -1.30
C GLU A 513 -0.37 -37.30 -1.19
N ILE A 514 -0.71 -37.77 0.01
CA ILE A 514 -1.29 -39.09 0.23
C ILE A 514 -2.71 -39.19 -0.36
N ASP A 515 -3.55 -38.16 -0.21
CA ASP A 515 -4.88 -38.10 -0.83
C ASP A 515 -4.81 -38.22 -2.36
N ARG A 516 -3.91 -37.44 -2.98
CA ARG A 516 -3.65 -37.50 -4.44
C ARG A 516 -3.13 -38.87 -4.87
N ALA A 517 -2.24 -39.48 -4.09
CA ALA A 517 -1.71 -40.82 -4.37
C ALA A 517 -2.80 -41.91 -4.26
N VAL A 518 -3.61 -41.88 -3.20
CA VAL A 518 -4.76 -42.79 -3.02
C VAL A 518 -5.75 -42.66 -4.17
N LEU A 519 -6.12 -41.44 -4.55
CA LEU A 519 -7.06 -41.19 -5.65
C LEU A 519 -6.51 -41.69 -6.99
N LYS A 520 -5.22 -41.47 -7.28
CA LYS A 520 -4.56 -42.01 -8.49
C LYS A 520 -4.59 -43.54 -8.54
N LEU A 521 -4.29 -44.20 -7.41
CA LEU A 521 -4.32 -45.67 -7.31
C LEU A 521 -5.74 -46.23 -7.39
N GLU A 522 -6.75 -45.52 -6.88
CA GLU A 522 -8.16 -45.88 -7.07
C GLU A 522 -8.60 -45.80 -8.53
N MET A 523 -8.17 -44.78 -9.27
CA MET A 523 -8.45 -44.68 -10.71
C MET A 523 -7.75 -45.78 -11.51
N GLU A 524 -6.48 -46.10 -11.21
CA GLU A 524 -5.76 -47.22 -11.86
C GLU A 524 -6.43 -48.57 -11.54
N LYS A 525 -6.81 -48.79 -10.27
CA LYS A 525 -7.57 -49.97 -9.85
C LYS A 525 -8.91 -50.10 -10.59
N LEU A 526 -9.67 -49.01 -10.75
CA LEU A 526 -10.94 -49.02 -11.48
C LEU A 526 -10.74 -49.35 -12.96
N SER A 527 -9.67 -48.86 -13.59
CA SER A 527 -9.33 -49.18 -14.98
C SER A 527 -8.98 -50.67 -15.16
N LEU A 528 -8.17 -51.23 -14.27
CA LEU A 528 -7.73 -52.63 -14.33
C LEU A 528 -8.80 -53.65 -13.90
N LYS A 529 -9.84 -53.23 -13.16
CA LYS A 529 -10.89 -54.12 -12.62
C LYS A 529 -11.68 -54.88 -13.68
N ASN A 530 -11.76 -54.35 -14.90
CA ASN A 530 -12.46 -54.97 -16.03
C ASN A 530 -11.56 -55.82 -16.93
N ASP A 531 -10.24 -55.81 -16.71
CA ASP A 531 -9.28 -56.61 -17.48
C ASP A 531 -9.16 -58.03 -16.90
N THR A 532 -9.00 -59.01 -17.80
CA THR A 532 -8.99 -60.45 -17.47
C THR A 532 -7.61 -61.07 -17.53
N ALA A 533 -6.61 -60.38 -18.09
CA ALA A 533 -5.24 -60.88 -18.24
C ALA A 533 -4.55 -61.19 -16.89
N ALA A 534 -3.70 -62.23 -16.88
CA ALA A 534 -3.02 -62.69 -15.67
C ALA A 534 -2.09 -61.62 -15.06
N ALA A 535 -1.33 -60.90 -15.89
CA ALA A 535 -0.47 -59.79 -15.45
C ALA A 535 -1.28 -58.64 -14.84
N SER A 536 -2.46 -58.33 -15.37
CA SER A 536 -3.36 -57.29 -14.85
C SER A 536 -3.93 -57.66 -13.49
N LYS A 537 -4.20 -58.95 -13.23
CA LYS A 537 -4.56 -59.45 -11.89
C LYS A 537 -3.42 -59.33 -10.89
N GLU A 538 -2.19 -59.68 -11.26
CA GLU A 538 -1.03 -59.53 -10.39
C GLU A 538 -0.77 -58.05 -10.06
N ARG A 539 -0.85 -57.16 -11.07
CA ARG A 539 -0.75 -55.70 -10.88
C ARG A 539 -1.86 -55.18 -9.97
N LEU A 540 -3.10 -55.65 -10.15
CA LEU A 540 -4.23 -55.29 -9.29
C LEU A 540 -4.00 -55.71 -7.83
N THR A 541 -3.47 -56.90 -7.55
CA THR A 541 -3.19 -57.31 -6.16
C THR A 541 -2.09 -56.46 -5.48
N LYS A 542 -1.09 -55.98 -6.24
CA LYS A 542 -0.08 -55.05 -5.72
C LYS A 542 -0.69 -53.68 -5.44
N LEU A 543 -1.45 -53.13 -6.40
CA LEU A 543 -2.20 -51.88 -6.22
C LEU A 543 -3.17 -51.94 -5.03
N GLU A 544 -3.82 -53.08 -4.77
CA GLU A 544 -4.67 -53.26 -3.59
C GLU A 544 -3.91 -53.26 -2.27
N HIS A 545 -2.68 -53.79 -2.25
CA HIS A 545 -1.80 -53.72 -1.08
C HIS A 545 -1.32 -52.29 -0.82
N ASP A 546 -0.77 -51.63 -1.84
CA ASP A 546 -0.22 -50.27 -1.74
C ASP A 546 -1.30 -49.24 -1.35
N LEU A 547 -2.49 -49.36 -1.96
CA LEU A 547 -3.68 -48.57 -1.60
C LEU A 547 -4.13 -48.84 -0.16
N GLY A 548 -4.03 -50.09 0.32
CA GLY A 548 -4.31 -50.44 1.72
C GLY A 548 -3.36 -49.74 2.69
N VAL A 549 -2.05 -49.78 2.42
CA VAL A 549 -1.01 -49.11 3.22
C VAL A 549 -1.21 -47.58 3.22
N LEU A 550 -1.47 -46.98 2.05
CA LEU A 550 -1.68 -45.53 1.94
C LEU A 550 -2.98 -45.09 2.61
N LYS A 551 -4.08 -45.85 2.51
CA LYS A 551 -5.32 -45.55 3.23
C LYS A 551 -5.22 -45.71 4.75
N GLN A 552 -4.30 -46.55 5.24
CA GLN A 552 -4.01 -46.58 6.67
C GLN A 552 -3.28 -45.30 7.09
N LYS A 553 -2.18 -44.93 6.43
CA LYS A 553 -1.47 -43.66 6.68
C LYS A 553 -2.38 -42.42 6.57
N GLN A 554 -3.26 -42.40 5.58
CA GLN A 554 -4.26 -41.34 5.38
C GLN A 554 -5.16 -41.15 6.61
N ARG A 555 -5.64 -42.26 7.20
CA ARG A 555 -6.47 -42.23 8.43
C ARG A 555 -5.65 -41.78 9.63
N ASP A 556 -4.48 -42.38 9.82
CA ASP A 556 -3.60 -42.08 10.96
C ASP A 556 -3.24 -40.58 10.99
N LEU A 557 -2.94 -39.97 9.83
CA LEU A 557 -2.63 -38.55 9.70
C LEU A 557 -3.86 -37.64 9.80
N ASN A 558 -4.99 -38.03 9.21
CA ASN A 558 -6.23 -37.23 9.31
C ASN A 558 -6.78 -37.21 10.74
N GLU A 559 -6.66 -38.31 11.49
CA GLU A 559 -6.99 -38.36 12.93
C GLU A 559 -6.04 -37.47 13.76
N GLN A 560 -4.74 -37.44 13.45
CA GLN A 560 -3.78 -36.52 14.08
C GLN A 560 -4.17 -35.04 13.81
N TRP A 561 -4.44 -34.69 12.55
CA TRP A 561 -4.84 -33.33 12.15
C TRP A 561 -6.17 -32.90 12.78
N GLU A 562 -7.19 -33.77 12.83
CA GLU A 562 -8.47 -33.45 13.48
C GLU A 562 -8.31 -33.23 15.00
N ASN A 563 -7.51 -34.04 15.69
CA ASN A 563 -7.23 -33.86 17.12
C ASN A 563 -6.46 -32.56 17.40
N GLU A 564 -5.40 -32.27 16.63
CA GLU A 564 -4.60 -31.04 16.75
C GLU A 564 -5.47 -29.79 16.53
N LYS A 565 -6.31 -29.82 15.48
CA LYS A 565 -7.28 -28.75 15.16
C LYS A 565 -8.34 -28.54 16.25
N VAL A 566 -8.77 -29.59 16.96
CA VAL A 566 -9.70 -29.45 18.11
C VAL A 566 -9.02 -28.76 19.30
N LEU A 567 -7.75 -29.09 19.58
CA LEU A 567 -6.98 -28.42 20.64
C LEU A 567 -6.75 -26.93 20.32
N MET A 568 -6.34 -26.60 19.09
CA MET A 568 -6.18 -25.22 18.64
C MET A 568 -7.45 -24.38 18.79
N ASN A 569 -8.60 -24.90 18.33
CA ASN A 569 -9.89 -24.21 18.45
C ASN A 569 -10.27 -23.93 19.91
N ARG A 570 -9.93 -24.82 20.84
CA ARG A 570 -10.14 -24.62 22.29
C ARG A 570 -9.23 -23.56 22.88
N VAL A 571 -7.94 -23.52 22.50
CA VAL A 571 -7.02 -22.44 22.92
C VAL A 571 -7.54 -21.09 22.42
N ARG A 572 -8.00 -21.04 21.16
CA ARG A 572 -8.58 -19.84 20.56
C ARG A 572 -9.84 -19.36 21.28
N SER A 573 -10.81 -20.25 21.55
CA SER A 573 -12.06 -19.84 22.22
C SER A 573 -11.81 -19.27 23.62
N ILE A 574 -10.84 -19.82 24.36
CA ILE A 574 -10.46 -19.30 25.68
C ILE A 574 -9.80 -17.91 25.55
N LYS A 575 -8.93 -17.69 24.54
CA LYS A 575 -8.38 -16.34 24.26
C LYS A 575 -9.50 -15.33 23.91
N GLU A 576 -10.48 -15.70 23.08
CA GLU A 576 -11.61 -14.83 22.72
C GLU A 576 -12.52 -14.49 23.93
N GLU A 577 -12.69 -15.42 24.88
CA GLU A 577 -13.38 -15.15 26.15
C GLU A 577 -12.58 -14.23 27.09
N ILE A 578 -11.25 -14.36 27.14
CA ILE A 578 -10.37 -13.49 27.93
C ILE A 578 -10.42 -12.03 27.44
N ASP A 579 -10.35 -11.79 26.11
CA ASP A 579 -10.47 -10.42 25.57
C ASP A 579 -11.83 -9.79 25.91
N ARG A 580 -12.92 -10.57 25.82
CA ARG A 580 -14.26 -10.10 26.25
C ARG A 580 -14.28 -9.74 27.75
N VAL A 581 -13.72 -10.58 28.61
CA VAL A 581 -13.67 -10.33 30.06
C VAL A 581 -12.80 -9.11 30.38
N ASN A 582 -11.71 -8.89 29.65
CA ASN A 582 -10.89 -7.68 29.76
C ASN A 582 -11.67 -6.41 29.38
N LEU A 583 -12.45 -6.46 28.29
CA LEU A 583 -13.30 -5.33 27.86
C LEU A 583 -14.46 -5.06 28.83
N GLU A 584 -15.08 -6.11 29.40
CA GLU A 584 -16.07 -5.96 30.49
C GLU A 584 -15.44 -5.37 31.76
N MET A 585 -14.20 -5.76 32.09
CA MET A 585 -13.46 -5.21 33.24
C MET A 585 -13.10 -3.73 33.03
N GLU A 586 -12.58 -3.34 31.86
CA GLU A 586 -12.34 -1.93 31.52
C GLU A 586 -13.63 -1.09 31.52
N ALA A 587 -14.79 -1.70 31.21
CA ALA A 587 -16.09 -1.02 31.33
C ALA A 587 -16.50 -0.84 32.81
N ALA A 588 -16.43 -1.90 33.61
CA ALA A 588 -16.79 -1.85 35.03
C ALA A 588 -15.88 -0.91 35.84
N GLU A 589 -14.58 -0.85 35.55
CA GLU A 589 -13.65 0.10 36.17
C GLU A 589 -14.01 1.56 35.80
N ARG A 590 -14.37 1.85 34.54
CA ARG A 590 -14.83 3.19 34.10
C ARG A 590 -16.17 3.62 34.70
N GLU A 591 -17.08 2.67 34.95
CA GLU A 591 -18.38 2.91 35.60
C GLU A 591 -18.28 2.98 37.14
N TYR A 592 -17.08 2.89 37.72
CA TYR A 592 -16.82 2.77 39.15
C TYR A 592 -17.52 1.56 39.82
N ASN A 593 -17.90 0.56 39.03
CA ASN A 593 -18.49 -0.69 39.51
C ASN A 593 -17.38 -1.66 39.99
N LEU A 594 -16.68 -1.24 41.05
CA LEU A 594 -15.53 -1.93 41.62
C LEU A 594 -15.87 -3.38 42.03
N SER A 595 -17.12 -3.64 42.44
CA SER A 595 -17.61 -4.99 42.76
C SER A 595 -17.57 -5.91 41.54
N ARG A 596 -18.10 -5.47 40.39
CA ARG A 596 -18.09 -6.25 39.15
C ARG A 596 -16.68 -6.36 38.58
N ALA A 597 -15.88 -5.30 38.65
CA ALA A 597 -14.48 -5.34 38.24
C ALA A 597 -13.69 -6.38 39.06
N ALA A 598 -13.88 -6.44 40.39
CA ALA A 598 -13.24 -7.44 41.24
C ALA A 598 -13.73 -8.87 40.98
N GLU A 599 -15.04 -9.07 40.75
CA GLU A 599 -15.63 -10.36 40.37
C GLU A 599 -15.01 -10.91 39.07
N LEU A 600 -14.90 -10.07 38.04
CA LEU A 600 -14.28 -10.45 36.78
C LEU A 600 -12.78 -10.75 36.96
N LYS A 601 -12.05 -9.85 37.63
CA LYS A 601 -10.58 -9.90 37.77
C LYS A 601 -10.09 -11.07 38.62
N TYR A 602 -10.77 -11.40 39.71
CA TYR A 602 -10.36 -12.47 40.64
C TYR A 602 -11.16 -13.77 40.49
N GLY A 603 -12.31 -13.73 39.82
CA GLY A 603 -13.14 -14.90 39.51
C GLY A 603 -12.90 -15.42 38.10
N THR A 604 -13.57 -14.83 37.11
CA THR A 604 -13.61 -15.39 35.74
C THR A 604 -12.26 -15.31 35.02
N LEU A 605 -11.54 -14.19 35.13
CA LEU A 605 -10.27 -13.97 34.44
C LEU A 605 -9.20 -14.98 34.89
N ILE A 606 -9.04 -15.20 36.20
CA ILE A 606 -8.08 -16.19 36.74
C ILE A 606 -8.49 -17.62 36.34
N ALA A 607 -9.78 -17.94 36.33
CA ALA A 607 -10.27 -19.25 35.89
C ALA A 607 -9.97 -19.50 34.40
N LEU A 608 -10.19 -18.51 33.53
CA LEU A 608 -9.89 -18.58 32.09
C LEU A 608 -8.38 -18.64 31.82
N GLN A 609 -7.57 -17.82 32.50
CA GLN A 609 -6.10 -17.89 32.39
C GLN A 609 -5.56 -19.27 32.77
N ARG A 610 -6.09 -19.88 33.84
CA ARG A 610 -5.74 -21.24 34.22
C ARG A 610 -6.16 -22.27 33.16
N GLN A 611 -7.36 -22.14 32.59
CA GLN A 611 -7.80 -23.03 31.51
C GLN A 611 -6.96 -22.87 30.23
N LEU A 612 -6.50 -21.65 29.93
CA LEU A 612 -5.56 -21.37 28.85
C LEU A 612 -4.23 -22.07 29.11
N GLU A 613 -3.64 -21.90 30.30
CA GLU A 613 -2.40 -22.61 30.69
C GLU A 613 -2.53 -24.14 30.59
N GLU A 614 -3.66 -24.71 31.02
CA GLU A 614 -3.91 -26.16 30.95
C GLU A 614 -4.06 -26.65 29.51
N ALA A 615 -4.68 -25.85 28.62
CA ALA A 615 -4.81 -26.16 27.19
C ALA A 615 -3.48 -25.97 26.42
N GLU A 616 -2.73 -24.89 26.68
CA GLU A 616 -1.44 -24.65 26.03
C GLU A 616 -0.38 -25.68 26.45
N LYS A 617 -0.42 -26.17 27.70
CA LYS A 617 0.44 -27.27 28.15
C LYS A 617 0.16 -28.55 27.35
N SER A 618 -1.11 -28.97 27.27
CA SER A 618 -1.47 -30.20 26.54
C SER A 618 -1.11 -30.16 25.05
N LEU A 619 -1.26 -28.99 24.42
CA LEU A 619 -0.83 -28.72 23.06
C LEU A 619 0.70 -28.78 22.91
N SER A 620 1.44 -28.12 23.82
CA SER A 620 2.91 -28.15 23.80
C SER A 620 3.50 -29.56 24.03
N ASP A 621 2.83 -30.39 24.84
CA ASP A 621 3.26 -31.77 25.10
C ASP A 621 2.93 -32.70 23.92
N TYR A 622 1.84 -32.41 23.18
CA TYR A 622 1.56 -33.06 21.89
C TYR A 622 2.64 -32.71 20.85
N GLN A 623 3.02 -31.43 20.73
CA GLN A 623 4.09 -30.97 19.84
C GLN A 623 5.45 -31.60 20.18
N LYS A 624 5.83 -31.65 21.47
CA LYS A 624 7.06 -32.33 21.95
C LYS A 624 7.10 -33.84 21.65
N SER A 625 5.96 -34.48 21.34
CA SER A 625 5.93 -35.90 20.97
C SER A 625 6.49 -36.18 19.56
N GLY A 626 6.76 -35.15 18.76
CA GLY A 626 7.29 -35.28 17.39
C GLY A 626 6.24 -35.72 16.36
N LYS A 627 4.94 -35.58 16.67
CA LYS A 627 3.80 -35.98 15.82
C LYS A 627 2.89 -34.82 15.41
N SER A 628 3.32 -33.59 15.64
CA SER A 628 2.58 -32.39 15.24
C SER A 628 2.70 -32.20 13.73
N LEU A 629 1.56 -31.96 13.06
CA LEU A 629 1.48 -31.74 11.61
C LEU A 629 1.33 -30.26 11.27
N LEU A 630 0.94 -29.44 12.25
CA LEU A 630 0.68 -28.01 12.09
C LEU A 630 1.72 -27.15 12.82
N ARG A 631 2.10 -26.03 12.20
CA ARG A 631 2.85 -24.96 12.86
C ARG A 631 1.88 -23.86 13.31
N GLU A 632 2.05 -23.38 14.53
CA GLU A 632 1.17 -22.37 15.13
C GLU A 632 1.86 -21.03 15.41
N GLU A 633 3.20 -20.98 15.34
CA GLU A 633 3.99 -19.79 15.66
C GLU A 633 4.64 -19.21 14.40
N VAL A 634 4.41 -17.93 14.15
CA VAL A 634 5.10 -17.15 13.11
C VAL A 634 6.54 -16.90 13.53
N THR A 635 7.49 -17.31 12.69
CA THR A 635 8.93 -17.20 12.93
C THR A 635 9.57 -16.08 12.10
N ASP A 636 10.83 -15.76 12.41
CA ASP A 636 11.65 -14.85 11.60
C ASP A 636 11.91 -15.37 10.18
N LEU A 637 11.81 -16.69 9.96
CA LEU A 637 11.92 -17.34 8.66
C LEU A 637 10.72 -17.01 7.76
N ASP A 638 9.52 -16.97 8.32
CA ASP A 638 8.28 -16.68 7.57
C ASP A 638 8.24 -15.22 7.09
N ILE A 639 8.66 -14.30 7.97
CA ILE A 639 8.87 -12.89 7.64
C ILE A 639 9.93 -12.76 6.54
N ALA A 640 11.05 -13.50 6.64
CA ALA A 640 12.09 -13.48 5.62
C ALA A 640 11.63 -14.06 4.27
N GLU A 641 10.74 -15.06 4.25
CA GLU A 641 10.14 -15.59 3.02
C GLU A 641 9.25 -14.54 2.32
N ILE A 642 8.44 -13.80 3.08
CA ILE A 642 7.58 -12.75 2.53
C ILE A 642 8.42 -11.57 2.04
N VAL A 643 9.43 -11.13 2.78
CA VAL A 643 10.40 -10.13 2.31
C VAL A 643 11.14 -10.62 1.05
N SER A 644 11.50 -11.91 0.97
CA SER A 644 12.09 -12.52 -0.22
C SER A 644 11.15 -12.41 -1.43
N ARG A 645 9.86 -12.72 -1.22
CA ARG A 645 8.80 -12.64 -2.24
C ARG A 645 8.54 -11.20 -2.71
N TRP A 646 8.49 -10.22 -1.80
CA TRP A 646 8.26 -8.81 -2.11
C TRP A 646 9.45 -8.15 -2.83
N THR A 647 10.68 -8.54 -2.49
CA THR A 647 11.92 -7.85 -2.96
C THR A 647 12.69 -8.60 -4.05
N GLY A 648 12.40 -9.89 -4.25
CA GLY A 648 13.18 -10.78 -5.11
C GLY A 648 14.56 -11.17 -4.54
N ILE A 649 14.88 -10.79 -3.29
CA ILE A 649 16.15 -11.14 -2.64
C ILE A 649 16.07 -12.59 -2.16
N PRO A 650 17.04 -13.49 -2.51
CA PRO A 650 17.02 -14.88 -2.06
C PRO A 650 16.95 -15.04 -0.54
N LEU A 651 16.10 -15.95 -0.04
CA LEU A 651 15.89 -16.20 1.39
C LEU A 651 17.19 -16.47 2.17
N SER A 652 18.12 -17.23 1.59
CA SER A 652 19.45 -17.49 2.17
C SER A 652 20.28 -16.22 2.40
N ASN A 653 20.08 -15.18 1.58
CA ASN A 653 20.74 -13.88 1.75
C ASN A 653 20.04 -12.99 2.80
N LEU A 654 18.83 -13.32 3.23
CA LEU A 654 18.10 -12.62 4.30
C LEU A 654 18.40 -13.22 5.68
N GLN A 655 18.59 -14.54 5.75
CA GLN A 655 18.89 -15.28 6.99
C GLN A 655 20.35 -15.14 7.46
N GLN A 656 21.32 -14.98 6.55
CA GLN A 656 22.73 -14.79 6.92
C GLN A 656 22.94 -13.52 7.75
N THR A 657 23.60 -13.64 8.91
CA THR A 657 23.92 -12.44 9.70
C THR A 657 24.93 -11.57 8.96
N GLU A 658 24.87 -10.27 9.22
CA GLU A 658 25.77 -9.30 8.60
C GLU A 658 27.25 -9.59 8.93
N ARG A 659 27.52 -10.19 10.10
CA ARG A 659 28.86 -10.62 10.50
C ARG A 659 29.38 -11.76 9.61
N ASP A 660 28.56 -12.79 9.38
CA ASP A 660 28.96 -13.96 8.58
C ASP A 660 29.27 -13.55 7.13
N LYS A 661 28.47 -12.64 6.56
CA LYS A 661 28.74 -12.06 5.24
C LYS A 661 30.08 -11.33 5.20
N LEU A 662 30.40 -10.52 6.21
CA LEU A 662 31.64 -9.74 6.25
C LEU A 662 32.88 -10.60 6.50
N VAL A 663 32.74 -11.75 7.15
CA VAL A 663 33.82 -12.76 7.28
C VAL A 663 34.08 -13.43 5.92
N LEU A 664 33.04 -13.84 5.20
CA LEU A 664 33.18 -14.58 3.93
C LEU A 664 33.41 -13.70 2.69
N LEU A 665 33.24 -12.37 2.82
CA LEU A 665 33.32 -11.36 1.76
C LEU A 665 34.47 -11.56 0.77
N GLU A 666 35.69 -11.69 1.26
CA GLU A 666 36.93 -11.84 0.48
C GLU A 666 36.88 -13.10 -0.42
N GLY A 667 36.53 -14.25 0.18
CA GLY A 667 36.40 -15.52 -0.54
C GLY A 667 35.21 -15.59 -1.51
N VAL A 668 34.16 -14.78 -1.32
CA VAL A 668 33.04 -14.68 -2.27
C VAL A 668 33.39 -13.77 -3.45
N LEU A 669 34.07 -12.65 -3.21
CA LEU A 669 34.54 -11.75 -4.28
C LEU A 669 35.50 -12.49 -5.24
N HIS A 670 36.41 -13.32 -4.71
CA HIS A 670 37.33 -14.13 -5.51
C HIS A 670 36.68 -15.19 -6.41
N ARG A 671 35.40 -15.55 -6.19
CA ARG A 671 34.64 -16.42 -7.13
C ARG A 671 34.31 -15.72 -8.46
N ARG A 672 34.51 -14.40 -8.54
CA ARG A 672 34.25 -13.58 -9.74
C ARG A 672 35.45 -12.74 -10.17
N VAL A 673 36.25 -12.29 -9.22
CA VAL A 673 37.44 -11.47 -9.45
C VAL A 673 38.67 -12.38 -9.37
N VAL A 674 39.21 -12.71 -10.53
CA VAL A 674 40.39 -13.57 -10.66
C VAL A 674 41.65 -12.74 -10.44
N GLY A 675 42.49 -13.17 -9.48
CA GLY A 675 43.65 -12.41 -9.01
C GLY A 675 43.23 -11.12 -8.30
N GLN A 676 44.08 -10.09 -8.38
CA GLN A 676 43.87 -8.79 -7.73
C GLN A 676 43.70 -8.90 -6.20
N ASP A 677 44.38 -9.85 -5.58
CA ASP A 677 44.19 -10.28 -4.19
C ASP A 677 44.41 -9.13 -3.20
N ALA A 678 45.44 -8.30 -3.45
CA ALA A 678 45.68 -7.07 -2.70
C ALA A 678 44.52 -6.05 -2.79
N ALA A 679 43.81 -5.99 -3.93
CA ALA A 679 42.65 -5.13 -4.12
C ALA A 679 41.41 -5.67 -3.40
N VAL A 680 41.12 -6.97 -3.56
CA VAL A 680 39.97 -7.62 -2.91
C VAL A 680 40.09 -7.53 -1.39
N LYS A 681 41.27 -7.83 -0.84
CA LYS A 681 41.56 -7.72 0.59
C LYS A 681 41.42 -6.29 1.12
N SER A 682 41.96 -5.29 0.41
CA SER A 682 41.85 -3.88 0.80
C SER A 682 40.39 -3.41 0.86
N VAL A 683 39.55 -3.82 -0.11
CA VAL A 683 38.11 -3.55 -0.10
C VAL A 683 37.42 -4.23 1.07
N ALA A 684 37.73 -5.52 1.30
CA ALA A 684 37.14 -6.28 2.40
C ALA A 684 37.50 -5.67 3.77
N ASP A 685 38.75 -5.32 4.01
CA ASP A 685 39.21 -4.75 5.28
C ASP A 685 38.62 -3.36 5.56
N ALA A 686 38.49 -2.48 4.56
CA ALA A 686 37.84 -1.18 4.74
C ALA A 686 36.34 -1.31 5.07
N ILE A 687 35.64 -2.25 4.43
CA ILE A 687 34.21 -2.49 4.71
C ILE A 687 34.02 -3.17 6.07
N ARG A 688 34.90 -4.12 6.44
CA ARG A 688 34.96 -4.72 7.79
C ARG A 688 35.19 -3.65 8.87
N ARG A 689 36.14 -2.72 8.66
CA ARG A 689 36.47 -1.58 9.55
C ARG A 689 35.25 -0.69 9.79
N SER A 690 34.56 -0.32 8.72
CA SER A 690 33.37 0.53 8.75
C SER A 690 32.19 -0.13 9.46
N ARG A 691 31.88 -1.38 9.11
CA ARG A 691 30.79 -2.16 9.72
C ARG A 691 31.07 -2.61 11.16
N ALA A 692 32.31 -2.54 11.62
CA ALA A 692 32.68 -2.66 13.03
C ALA A 692 32.46 -1.37 13.86
N GLY A 693 31.99 -0.28 13.23
CA GLY A 693 31.80 1.02 13.91
C GLY A 693 33.09 1.79 14.16
N LEU A 694 34.17 1.48 13.43
CA LEU A 694 35.48 2.12 13.57
C LEU A 694 35.70 3.29 12.57
N SER A 695 34.71 3.57 11.71
CA SER A 695 34.66 4.71 10.80
C SER A 695 33.67 5.77 11.30
N ASP A 696 33.77 7.00 10.81
CA ASP A 696 32.82 8.08 11.14
C ASP A 696 31.41 7.75 10.56
N PRO A 697 30.36 7.70 11.40
CA PRO A 697 29.01 7.33 10.96
C PRO A 697 28.32 8.36 10.04
N ASN A 698 28.90 9.55 9.88
CA ASN A 698 28.41 10.55 8.93
C ASN A 698 28.99 10.36 7.53
N ARG A 699 30.02 9.51 7.36
CA ARG A 699 30.68 9.26 6.06
C ARG A 699 30.07 8.05 5.34
N PRO A 700 30.32 7.89 4.03
CA PRO A 700 29.99 6.66 3.29
C PRO A 700 30.65 5.42 3.90
N ILE A 701 30.15 4.21 3.60
CA ILE A 701 30.68 2.95 4.16
C ILE A 701 32.19 2.84 3.92
N ALA A 702 32.62 3.09 2.69
CA ALA A 702 34.02 3.20 2.30
C ALA A 702 34.12 3.93 0.95
N SER A 703 35.25 4.61 0.74
CA SER A 703 35.58 5.30 -0.52
C SER A 703 36.91 4.80 -1.10
N PHE A 704 36.87 4.39 -2.36
CA PHE A 704 37.97 3.73 -3.04
C PHE A 704 38.38 4.43 -4.34
N MET A 705 39.69 4.54 -4.58
CA MET A 705 40.26 4.94 -5.87
C MET A 705 40.92 3.73 -6.55
N PHE A 706 40.29 3.24 -7.62
CA PHE A 706 40.69 2.06 -8.40
C PHE A 706 41.55 2.47 -9.62
N MET A 707 42.87 2.47 -9.44
CA MET A 707 43.86 2.83 -10.47
C MET A 707 44.39 1.58 -11.19
N GLY A 708 44.86 1.72 -12.43
CA GLY A 708 45.47 0.62 -13.20
C GLY A 708 45.01 0.54 -14.66
N PRO A 709 45.42 -0.51 -15.40
CA PRO A 709 45.05 -0.70 -16.81
C PRO A 709 43.54 -0.91 -17.01
N THR A 710 43.07 -0.89 -18.26
CA THR A 710 41.68 -1.24 -18.58
C THR A 710 41.49 -2.76 -18.67
N GLY A 711 40.28 -3.26 -18.35
CA GLY A 711 39.94 -4.68 -18.54
C GLY A 711 40.58 -5.68 -17.55
N VAL A 712 41.21 -5.19 -16.46
CA VAL A 712 41.87 -6.03 -15.42
C VAL A 712 40.99 -6.42 -14.22
N GLY A 713 39.76 -5.90 -14.15
CA GLY A 713 38.77 -6.31 -13.13
C GLY A 713 38.04 -5.21 -12.35
N LYS A 714 38.50 -3.93 -12.42
CA LYS A 714 37.93 -2.79 -11.66
C LYS A 714 36.39 -2.80 -11.55
N THR A 715 35.71 -2.85 -12.70
CA THR A 715 34.25 -2.82 -12.80
C THR A 715 33.58 -4.12 -12.34
N GLU A 716 34.23 -5.28 -12.50
CA GLU A 716 33.67 -6.56 -12.05
C GLU A 716 33.81 -6.72 -10.53
N LEU A 717 34.84 -6.15 -9.89
CA LEU A 717 34.91 -6.04 -8.42
C LEU A 717 33.78 -5.16 -7.87
N ALA A 718 33.47 -4.03 -8.52
CA ALA A 718 32.33 -3.19 -8.13
C ALA A 718 30.98 -3.93 -8.26
N LYS A 719 30.78 -4.73 -9.32
CA LYS A 719 29.60 -5.58 -9.50
C LYS A 719 29.51 -6.72 -8.50
N ALA A 720 30.61 -7.44 -8.28
CA ALA A 720 30.67 -8.54 -7.31
C ALA A 720 30.36 -8.03 -5.90
N LEU A 721 30.86 -6.84 -5.55
CA LEU A 721 30.54 -6.18 -4.29
C LEU A 721 29.07 -5.78 -4.19
N ALA A 722 28.48 -5.16 -5.22
CA ALA A 722 27.05 -4.83 -5.22
C ALA A 722 26.17 -6.10 -5.09
N GLY A 723 26.49 -7.12 -5.89
CA GLY A 723 25.79 -8.40 -5.90
C GLY A 723 25.82 -9.16 -4.57
N TYR A 724 26.89 -9.01 -3.77
CA TYR A 724 27.02 -9.70 -2.49
C TYR A 724 26.63 -8.85 -1.27
N LEU A 725 27.14 -7.61 -1.17
CA LEU A 725 26.89 -6.74 -0.01
C LEU A 725 25.44 -6.22 0.02
N PHE A 726 24.85 -5.97 -1.16
CA PHE A 726 23.48 -5.48 -1.32
C PHE A 726 22.55 -6.50 -2.00
N ASN A 727 22.99 -7.76 -2.09
CA ASN A 727 22.26 -8.91 -2.66
C ASN A 727 21.85 -8.78 -4.15
N THR A 728 22.25 -7.74 -4.89
CA THR A 728 21.87 -7.55 -6.30
C THR A 728 22.85 -6.68 -7.09
N GLU A 729 23.18 -7.09 -8.32
CA GLU A 729 24.00 -6.24 -9.23
C GLU A 729 23.30 -4.93 -9.60
N ASN A 730 21.96 -4.89 -9.50
CA ASN A 730 21.16 -3.69 -9.74
C ASN A 730 21.29 -2.62 -8.62
N ALA A 731 22.12 -2.86 -7.61
CA ALA A 731 22.58 -1.88 -6.63
C ALA A 731 23.84 -1.13 -7.08
N LEU A 732 24.42 -1.45 -8.25
CA LEU A 732 25.53 -0.71 -8.85
C LEU A 732 25.01 0.52 -9.63
N VAL A 733 25.17 1.71 -9.06
CA VAL A 733 24.90 3.00 -9.71
C VAL A 733 26.16 3.44 -10.44
N ARG A 734 26.28 3.09 -11.73
CA ARG A 734 27.42 3.49 -12.58
C ARG A 734 27.13 4.83 -13.26
N ILE A 735 28.06 5.79 -13.12
CA ILE A 735 28.06 7.08 -13.80
C ILE A 735 29.39 7.25 -14.52
N ASP A 736 29.34 7.47 -15.83
CA ASP A 736 30.51 7.69 -16.68
C ASP A 736 30.92 9.17 -16.62
N MET A 737 32.13 9.50 -16.18
CA MET A 737 32.55 10.89 -16.01
C MET A 737 32.90 11.59 -17.33
N SER A 738 33.04 10.86 -18.44
CA SER A 738 33.15 11.46 -19.77
C SER A 738 31.84 12.15 -20.21
N GLU A 739 30.69 11.77 -19.64
CA GLU A 739 29.42 12.52 -19.80
C GLU A 739 29.36 13.83 -19.00
N TYR A 740 30.34 14.07 -18.12
CA TYR A 740 30.35 15.14 -17.12
C TYR A 740 31.58 16.07 -17.27
N MET A 741 32.15 16.13 -18.47
CA MET A 741 33.23 17.06 -18.84
C MET A 741 32.78 18.53 -18.89
N GLU A 742 31.50 18.80 -19.16
CA GLU A 742 30.94 20.16 -19.27
C GLU A 742 30.20 20.62 -18.00
N LYS A 743 30.36 21.91 -17.66
CA LYS A 743 29.67 22.54 -16.52
C LYS A 743 28.15 22.37 -16.52
N HIS A 744 27.51 22.39 -17.69
CA HIS A 744 26.05 22.22 -17.80
C HIS A 744 25.61 20.77 -17.54
N ALA A 745 26.45 19.78 -17.81
CA ALA A 745 26.16 18.39 -17.51
C ALA A 745 26.12 18.13 -16.00
N VAL A 746 26.94 18.82 -15.19
CA VAL A 746 27.01 18.66 -13.73
C VAL A 746 25.64 18.80 -13.04
N SER A 747 24.77 19.70 -13.54
CA SER A 747 23.40 19.84 -13.04
C SER A 747 22.56 18.56 -13.20
N ARG A 748 22.84 17.70 -14.19
CA ARG A 748 22.12 16.41 -14.36
C ARG A 748 22.38 15.45 -13.20
N LEU A 749 23.50 15.56 -12.49
CA LEU A 749 23.90 14.66 -11.42
C LEU A 749 23.10 14.91 -10.12
N VAL A 750 22.83 16.18 -9.81
CA VAL A 750 22.21 16.65 -8.55
C VAL A 750 20.79 17.22 -8.74
N GLY A 751 20.38 17.46 -9.99
CA GLY A 751 19.08 18.01 -10.38
C GLY A 751 19.21 19.36 -11.07
N ALA A 752 18.39 19.60 -12.10
CA ALA A 752 18.33 20.91 -12.74
C ALA A 752 17.82 21.98 -11.73
N PRO A 753 18.32 23.22 -11.74
CA PRO A 753 17.85 24.26 -10.82
C PRO A 753 16.43 24.77 -11.19
N PRO A 754 15.72 25.43 -10.25
CA PRO A 754 14.36 25.95 -10.50
C PRO A 754 14.27 26.82 -11.76
N GLY A 755 13.31 26.50 -12.63
CA GLY A 755 13.07 27.21 -13.89
C GLY A 755 13.74 26.61 -15.14
N TYR A 756 14.51 25.53 -15.00
CA TYR A 756 15.07 24.77 -16.13
C TYR A 756 14.27 23.49 -16.41
N VAL A 757 14.35 23.01 -17.67
CA VAL A 757 13.76 21.71 -18.07
C VAL A 757 14.44 20.59 -17.27
N GLY A 758 13.66 19.62 -16.80
CA GLY A 758 14.12 18.54 -15.91
C GLY A 758 14.07 18.87 -14.41
N TYR A 759 13.63 20.06 -14.00
CA TYR A 759 13.53 20.44 -12.58
C TYR A 759 12.67 19.47 -11.72
N GLU A 760 11.64 18.86 -12.30
CA GLU A 760 10.74 17.94 -11.59
C GLU A 760 11.26 16.50 -11.52
N GLU A 761 12.27 16.13 -12.32
CA GLU A 761 12.74 14.74 -12.49
C GLU A 761 13.81 14.33 -11.46
N GLY A 762 14.45 15.30 -10.79
CA GLY A 762 15.53 15.08 -9.83
C GLY A 762 16.91 14.89 -10.48
N GLY A 763 17.94 14.64 -9.67
CA GLY A 763 19.30 14.34 -10.16
C GLY A 763 19.53 12.85 -10.42
N GLN A 764 20.32 12.54 -11.46
CA GLN A 764 20.66 11.16 -11.85
C GLN A 764 21.34 10.36 -10.73
N LEU A 765 22.11 11.02 -9.84
CA LEU A 765 22.66 10.39 -8.65
C LEU A 765 21.70 10.50 -7.45
N THR A 766 21.16 11.69 -7.19
CA THR A 766 20.35 11.97 -5.99
C THR A 766 19.04 11.20 -5.94
N GLU A 767 18.32 11.08 -7.06
CA GLU A 767 17.05 10.34 -7.13
C GLU A 767 17.28 8.82 -6.97
N VAL A 768 18.30 8.28 -7.63
CA VAL A 768 18.61 6.84 -7.58
C VAL A 768 19.06 6.41 -6.18
N VAL A 769 19.96 7.17 -5.54
CA VAL A 769 20.42 6.85 -4.18
C VAL A 769 19.33 7.16 -3.13
N ARG A 770 18.42 8.13 -3.34
CA ARG A 770 17.26 8.30 -2.46
C ARG A 770 16.33 7.08 -2.49
N ARG A 771 16.13 6.44 -3.65
CA ARG A 771 15.33 5.21 -3.77
C ARG A 771 16.09 3.97 -3.27
N ARG A 772 17.42 3.92 -3.44
CA ARG A 772 18.29 2.82 -3.00
C ARG A 772 19.51 3.34 -2.20
N PRO A 773 19.32 3.65 -0.90
CA PRO A 773 20.41 4.12 -0.03
C PRO A 773 21.53 3.09 0.16
N TYR A 774 21.20 1.80 0.03
CA TYR A 774 22.13 0.68 0.02
C TYR A 774 22.58 0.39 -1.42
N SER A 775 23.67 1.01 -1.84
CA SER A 775 24.18 0.91 -3.22
C SER A 775 25.70 1.08 -3.35
N VAL A 776 26.28 0.55 -4.42
CA VAL A 776 27.66 0.85 -4.85
C VAL A 776 27.57 1.96 -5.89
N VAL A 777 28.15 3.13 -5.62
CA VAL A 777 28.25 4.21 -6.61
C VAL A 777 29.60 4.11 -7.29
N LEU A 778 29.59 3.94 -8.61
CA LEU A 778 30.78 3.77 -9.45
C LEU A 778 30.93 4.96 -10.40
N PHE A 779 31.90 5.83 -10.12
CA PHE A 779 32.32 6.90 -11.00
C PHE A 779 33.43 6.37 -11.92
N ASP A 780 33.13 6.16 -13.20
CA ASP A 780 34.12 5.67 -14.18
C ASP A 780 34.90 6.83 -14.82
N GLU A 781 36.21 6.65 -15.01
CA GLU A 781 37.13 7.63 -15.64
C GLU A 781 37.14 9.01 -14.96
N ILE A 782 37.31 9.04 -13.63
CA ILE A 782 37.20 10.26 -12.80
C ILE A 782 38.15 11.41 -13.22
N GLU A 783 39.26 11.13 -13.89
CA GLU A 783 40.14 12.11 -14.52
C GLU A 783 39.48 12.95 -15.65
N LYS A 784 38.29 12.59 -16.10
CA LYS A 784 37.52 13.33 -17.12
C LYS A 784 36.49 14.30 -16.53
N ALA A 785 36.17 14.20 -15.25
CA ALA A 785 35.11 14.99 -14.63
C ALA A 785 35.43 16.50 -14.62
N HIS A 786 34.42 17.35 -14.88
CA HIS A 786 34.54 18.79 -14.69
C HIS A 786 34.85 19.15 -13.22
N HIS A 787 35.63 20.21 -12.97
CA HIS A 787 36.03 20.60 -11.61
C HIS A 787 34.86 20.79 -10.63
N ASP A 788 33.69 21.23 -11.09
CA ASP A 788 32.51 21.37 -10.22
C ASP A 788 31.97 20.03 -9.68
N VAL A 789 32.24 18.90 -10.35
CA VAL A 789 31.88 17.55 -9.86
C VAL A 789 32.66 17.23 -8.58
N PHE A 790 33.94 17.59 -8.52
CA PHE A 790 34.78 17.34 -7.34
C PHE A 790 34.29 18.11 -6.10
N ASN A 791 33.65 19.27 -6.26
CA ASN A 791 33.02 19.98 -5.13
C ASN A 791 31.85 19.19 -4.53
N ILE A 792 31.05 18.53 -5.38
CA ILE A 792 29.93 17.67 -4.98
C ILE A 792 30.46 16.38 -4.32
N LEU A 793 31.54 15.80 -4.89
CA LEU A 793 32.18 14.62 -4.32
C LEU A 793 32.86 14.92 -2.98
N LEU A 794 33.45 16.09 -2.79
CA LEU A 794 33.99 16.53 -1.50
C LEU A 794 32.89 16.61 -0.43
N GLN A 795 31.75 17.24 -0.74
CA GLN A 795 30.60 17.27 0.18
C GLN A 795 30.12 15.85 0.54
N LEU A 796 30.02 14.96 -0.46
CA LEU A 796 29.59 13.58 -0.26
C LEU A 796 30.59 12.78 0.58
N LEU A 797 31.91 12.93 0.34
CA LEU A 797 32.97 12.25 1.10
C LEU A 797 33.15 12.75 2.53
N ASP A 798 32.69 13.97 2.83
CA ASP A 798 32.80 14.61 4.15
C ASP A 798 31.52 14.47 4.98
N ASP A 799 30.38 14.95 4.48
CA ASP A 799 29.09 14.97 5.19
C ASP A 799 28.25 13.70 4.97
N GLY A 800 28.68 12.80 4.07
CA GLY A 800 27.91 11.64 3.61
C GLY A 800 26.55 11.99 3.02
N ARG A 801 26.38 13.22 2.53
CA ARG A 801 25.10 13.79 2.10
C ARG A 801 25.28 14.75 0.93
N ILE A 802 24.35 14.71 -0.02
CA ILE A 802 24.21 15.75 -1.06
C ILE A 802 22.88 16.47 -0.85
N THR A 803 22.86 17.78 -1.11
CA THR A 803 21.61 18.54 -1.26
C THR A 803 21.24 18.63 -2.74
N ASP A 804 20.13 17.99 -3.12
CA ASP A 804 19.49 18.05 -4.43
C ASP A 804 19.06 19.49 -4.78
N SER A 805 18.92 19.82 -6.07
CA SER A 805 18.51 21.17 -6.51
C SER A 805 17.14 21.62 -5.96
N GLN A 806 16.28 20.69 -5.56
CA GLN A 806 15.01 20.96 -4.87
C GLN A 806 15.17 21.25 -3.36
N GLY A 807 16.41 21.32 -2.84
CA GLY A 807 16.70 21.53 -1.42
C GLY A 807 16.50 20.29 -0.54
N ARG A 808 16.43 19.10 -1.14
CA ARG A 808 16.27 17.82 -0.43
C ARG A 808 17.65 17.23 -0.11
N THR A 809 17.91 16.87 1.15
CA THR A 809 19.15 16.17 1.53
C THR A 809 19.01 14.67 1.30
N VAL A 810 19.90 14.07 0.50
CA VAL A 810 20.01 12.63 0.24
C VAL A 810 21.23 12.08 0.99
N SER A 811 21.10 10.95 1.68
CA SER A 811 22.20 10.33 2.43
C SER A 811 22.89 9.21 1.66
N PHE A 812 24.22 9.21 1.77
CA PHE A 812 25.17 8.28 1.17
C PHE A 812 25.93 7.47 2.24
N THR A 813 25.57 7.61 3.51
CA THR A 813 26.15 6.85 4.64
C THR A 813 26.06 5.33 4.46
N ASN A 814 25.03 4.85 3.75
CA ASN A 814 24.80 3.45 3.41
C ASN A 814 25.36 3.03 2.03
N THR A 815 26.11 3.88 1.33
CA THR A 815 26.72 3.55 0.04
C THR A 815 28.21 3.19 0.16
N VAL A 816 28.70 2.41 -0.80
CA VAL A 816 30.15 2.27 -1.07
C VAL A 816 30.48 3.08 -2.31
N LEU A 817 31.56 3.85 -2.26
CA LEU A 817 32.01 4.67 -3.40
C LEU A 817 33.23 4.06 -4.06
N ILE A 818 33.20 3.94 -5.37
CA ILE A 818 34.32 3.50 -6.18
C ILE A 818 34.52 4.52 -7.30
N MET A 819 35.73 5.07 -7.38
CA MET A 819 36.17 5.94 -8.47
C MET A 819 37.20 5.16 -9.28
N THR A 820 36.99 4.96 -10.57
CA THR A 820 38.02 4.36 -11.44
C THR A 820 38.85 5.45 -12.07
N SER A 821 40.15 5.19 -12.20
CA SER A 821 41.04 6.04 -12.99
C SER A 821 42.02 5.20 -13.78
N ASN A 822 42.30 5.60 -15.03
CA ASN A 822 43.28 4.94 -15.90
C ASN A 822 44.66 5.60 -15.83
N ILE A 823 44.84 6.61 -14.96
CA ILE A 823 46.13 7.18 -14.57
C ILE A 823 47.10 6.07 -14.12
N GLY A 824 48.37 6.22 -14.49
CA GLY A 824 49.45 5.28 -14.13
C GLY A 824 49.56 4.03 -15.01
N SER A 825 48.60 3.76 -15.92
CA SER A 825 48.57 2.53 -16.74
C SER A 825 49.88 2.25 -17.50
N HIS A 826 50.52 3.28 -18.07
CA HIS A 826 51.79 3.11 -18.78
C HIS A 826 52.95 2.73 -17.82
N TYR A 827 53.11 3.46 -16.70
CA TYR A 827 54.13 3.15 -15.69
C TYR A 827 53.97 1.76 -15.08
N ILE A 828 52.73 1.29 -14.89
CA ILE A 828 52.43 -0.08 -14.44
C ILE A 828 52.97 -1.12 -15.44
N LEU A 829 52.68 -0.92 -16.74
CA LEU A 829 53.11 -1.83 -17.81
C LEU A 829 54.62 -1.78 -18.06
N GLU A 830 55.29 -0.64 -17.85
CA GLU A 830 56.74 -0.50 -17.99
C GLU A 830 57.51 -1.06 -16.78
N THR A 831 57.07 -0.78 -15.56
CA THR A 831 57.71 -1.27 -14.33
C THR A 831 57.72 -2.80 -14.28
N LEU A 832 56.61 -3.44 -14.71
CA LEU A 832 56.51 -4.89 -14.80
C LEU A 832 57.31 -5.52 -15.96
N ARG A 833 57.74 -4.75 -16.97
CA ARG A 833 58.65 -5.21 -18.03
C ARG A 833 60.13 -5.10 -17.63
N ASN A 834 60.45 -4.14 -16.76
CA ASN A 834 61.83 -3.76 -16.46
C ASN A 834 62.40 -4.38 -15.17
N THR A 835 61.58 -5.06 -14.37
CA THR A 835 61.94 -5.51 -13.01
C THR A 835 61.82 -7.04 -12.88
N GLN A 836 62.86 -7.71 -12.37
CA GLN A 836 62.88 -9.18 -12.16
C GLN A 836 62.69 -9.59 -10.68
N ASP A 837 62.44 -8.62 -9.79
CA ASP A 837 62.27 -8.85 -8.35
C ASP A 837 60.92 -9.52 -8.00
N GLY A 838 60.80 -9.99 -6.75
CA GLY A 838 59.59 -10.66 -6.25
C GLY A 838 58.32 -9.81 -6.34
N LYS A 839 57.21 -10.44 -6.73
CA LYS A 839 55.93 -9.78 -7.10
C LYS A 839 55.45 -8.71 -6.09
N ASP A 840 55.63 -8.93 -4.78
CA ASP A 840 55.17 -8.01 -3.73
C ASP A 840 55.99 -6.71 -3.66
N ALA A 841 57.32 -6.82 -3.78
CA ALA A 841 58.21 -5.64 -3.76
C ALA A 841 57.99 -4.75 -5.00
N VAL A 842 57.78 -5.37 -6.16
CA VAL A 842 57.40 -4.68 -7.40
C VAL A 842 56.04 -3.99 -7.24
N TYR A 843 55.08 -4.62 -6.54
CA TYR A 843 53.77 -4.01 -6.26
C TYR A 843 53.87 -2.76 -5.39
N GLU A 844 54.71 -2.73 -4.34
CA GLU A 844 54.87 -1.53 -3.50
C GLU A 844 55.48 -0.34 -4.26
N VAL A 845 56.53 -0.59 -5.06
CA VAL A 845 57.17 0.44 -5.89
C VAL A 845 56.17 1.02 -6.89
N MET A 846 55.47 0.14 -7.62
CA MET A 846 54.42 0.50 -8.56
C MET A 846 53.28 1.28 -7.89
N LYS A 847 52.81 0.83 -6.71
CA LYS A 847 51.75 1.51 -5.95
C LYS A 847 52.16 2.92 -5.53
N ARG A 848 53.42 3.13 -5.13
CA ARG A 848 53.95 4.44 -4.77
C ARG A 848 53.94 5.40 -5.96
N GLN A 849 54.52 5.00 -7.09
CA GLN A 849 54.59 5.80 -8.32
C GLN A 849 53.20 6.21 -8.83
N VAL A 850 52.24 5.27 -8.83
CA VAL A 850 50.87 5.53 -9.30
C VAL A 850 50.12 6.49 -8.37
N VAL A 851 50.32 6.38 -7.04
CA VAL A 851 49.74 7.31 -6.05
C VAL A 851 50.38 8.70 -6.13
N GLU A 852 51.67 8.79 -6.42
CA GLU A 852 52.37 10.08 -6.63
C GLU A 852 51.83 10.80 -7.88
N LEU A 853 51.70 10.11 -9.03
CA LEU A 853 51.09 10.66 -10.24
C LEU A 853 49.61 11.07 -10.03
N ALA A 854 48.86 10.33 -9.22
CA ALA A 854 47.50 10.70 -8.84
C ALA A 854 47.46 11.97 -7.96
N ARG A 855 48.48 12.24 -7.13
CA ARG A 855 48.60 13.48 -6.34
C ARG A 855 49.01 14.69 -7.17
N GLU A 856 49.67 14.49 -8.31
CA GLU A 856 49.91 15.55 -9.30
C GLU A 856 48.64 15.89 -10.10
N THR A 857 47.79 14.89 -10.36
CA THR A 857 46.59 15.04 -11.20
C THR A 857 45.36 15.52 -10.42
N PHE A 858 45.17 15.04 -9.19
CA PHE A 858 44.03 15.39 -8.34
C PHE A 858 44.45 16.30 -7.18
N ARG A 859 43.54 17.18 -6.75
CA ARG A 859 43.82 18.11 -5.64
C ARG A 859 44.07 17.36 -4.32
N PRO A 860 45.02 17.80 -3.47
CA PRO A 860 45.25 17.22 -2.15
C PRO A 860 44.00 17.17 -1.26
N GLU A 861 43.11 18.16 -1.41
CA GLU A 861 41.83 18.26 -0.69
C GLU A 861 40.95 17.02 -0.94
N PHE A 862 40.77 16.65 -2.21
CA PHE A 862 39.98 15.48 -2.63
C PHE A 862 40.69 14.17 -2.28
N MET A 863 42.00 14.11 -2.55
CA MET A 863 42.82 12.94 -2.24
C MET A 863 42.74 12.55 -0.76
N ASN A 864 42.89 13.52 0.16
CA ASN A 864 42.86 13.29 1.61
C ASN A 864 41.49 12.84 2.18
N ARG A 865 40.45 12.72 1.35
CA ARG A 865 39.12 12.19 1.75
C ARG A 865 38.85 10.77 1.26
N ILE A 866 39.73 10.19 0.46
CA ILE A 866 39.60 8.81 -0.04
C ILE A 866 40.21 7.86 1.00
N ASP A 867 39.45 6.83 1.40
CA ASP A 867 39.85 5.95 2.51
C ASP A 867 40.97 4.97 2.11
N GLU A 868 40.93 4.42 0.88
CA GLU A 868 41.94 3.48 0.39
C GLU A 868 42.28 3.68 -1.10
N TYR A 869 43.57 3.66 -1.41
CA TYR A 869 44.11 3.66 -2.78
C TYR A 869 44.45 2.25 -3.24
N ILE A 870 43.84 1.82 -4.33
CA ILE A 870 43.93 0.44 -4.83
C ILE A 870 44.45 0.46 -6.26
N VAL A 871 45.62 -0.13 -6.47
CA VAL A 871 46.23 -0.28 -7.79
C VAL A 871 46.03 -1.72 -8.26
N PHE A 872 45.43 -1.88 -9.44
CA PHE A 872 45.20 -3.16 -10.09
C PHE A 872 46.42 -3.54 -10.96
N GLN A 873 46.80 -4.80 -10.91
CA GLN A 873 47.86 -5.38 -11.75
C GLN A 873 47.29 -5.77 -13.13
N PRO A 874 48.14 -5.85 -14.18
CA PRO A 874 47.83 -6.62 -15.38
C PRO A 874 47.51 -8.09 -15.05
N LEU A 875 46.84 -8.79 -15.96
CA LEU A 875 46.44 -10.19 -15.77
C LEU A 875 47.46 -11.15 -16.39
N ASP A 876 47.89 -12.15 -15.62
CA ASP A 876 48.73 -13.26 -16.10
C ASP A 876 47.90 -14.22 -16.97
N SER A 877 48.53 -14.98 -17.90
CA SER A 877 47.79 -15.82 -18.85
C SER A 877 46.90 -16.88 -18.17
N GLU A 878 47.34 -17.44 -17.04
CA GLU A 878 46.53 -18.39 -16.25
C GLU A 878 45.27 -17.74 -15.67
N GLN A 879 45.35 -16.47 -15.28
CA GLN A 879 44.20 -15.71 -14.77
C GLN A 879 43.20 -15.46 -15.88
N ILE A 880 43.68 -15.25 -17.12
CA ILE A 880 42.82 -15.07 -18.30
C ILE A 880 42.10 -16.38 -18.66
N SER A 881 42.78 -17.54 -18.59
CA SER A 881 42.13 -18.84 -18.75
C SER A 881 40.99 -19.07 -17.73
N LYS A 882 41.21 -18.73 -16.45
CA LYS A 882 40.14 -18.77 -15.43
C LYS A 882 38.98 -17.79 -15.71
N ILE A 883 39.26 -16.62 -16.30
CA ILE A 883 38.21 -15.67 -16.72
C ILE A 883 37.41 -16.23 -17.92
N VAL A 884 38.07 -16.90 -18.87
CA VAL A 884 37.41 -17.62 -19.99
C VAL A 884 36.48 -18.70 -19.45
N GLU A 885 36.97 -19.55 -18.53
CA GLU A 885 36.20 -20.60 -17.87
C GLU A 885 34.94 -20.05 -17.19
N ILE A 886 35.07 -18.97 -16.41
CA ILE A 886 33.92 -18.28 -15.79
C ILE A 886 32.92 -17.76 -16.84
N GLN A 887 33.36 -17.31 -18.02
CA GLN A 887 32.44 -16.92 -19.10
C GLN A 887 31.81 -18.15 -19.80
N LEU A 888 32.54 -19.25 -19.99
CA LEU A 888 32.01 -20.48 -20.58
C LEU A 888 30.97 -21.15 -19.67
N ASN A 889 31.17 -21.13 -18.35
CA ASN A 889 30.15 -21.58 -17.40
C ASN A 889 28.87 -20.72 -17.50
N ARG A 890 28.99 -19.39 -17.68
CA ARG A 890 27.85 -18.51 -18.02
C ARG A 890 27.21 -18.79 -19.40
N VAL A 891 27.84 -19.58 -20.28
CA VAL A 891 27.21 -20.13 -21.50
C VAL A 891 26.53 -21.47 -21.19
N LYS A 892 27.22 -22.38 -20.48
CA LYS A 892 26.72 -23.68 -20.01
C LYS A 892 25.39 -23.54 -19.25
N ASP A 893 25.29 -22.59 -18.32
CA ASP A 893 24.06 -22.32 -17.56
C ASP A 893 22.89 -21.86 -18.46
N ARG A 894 23.16 -21.03 -19.48
CA ARG A 894 22.14 -20.56 -20.44
C ARG A 894 21.68 -21.67 -21.38
N LEU A 895 22.56 -22.61 -21.72
CA LEU A 895 22.22 -23.78 -22.56
C LEU A 895 21.45 -24.84 -21.76
N LYS A 896 21.78 -25.02 -20.47
CA LYS A 896 21.08 -25.92 -19.56
C LYS A 896 19.61 -25.53 -19.35
N GLN A 897 19.27 -24.24 -19.47
CA GLN A 897 17.87 -23.75 -19.50
C GLN A 897 17.08 -24.19 -20.75
N ARG A 898 17.74 -24.78 -21.75
CA ARG A 898 17.15 -25.40 -22.95
C ARG A 898 17.47 -26.90 -23.03
N ASN A 899 17.81 -27.52 -21.89
CA ASN A 899 18.27 -28.91 -21.79
C ASN A 899 19.49 -29.26 -22.65
N ILE A 900 20.31 -28.28 -23.08
CA ILE A 900 21.55 -28.53 -23.84
C ILE A 900 22.73 -28.53 -22.87
N ASN A 901 23.48 -29.64 -22.82
CA ASN A 901 24.65 -29.78 -21.97
C ASN A 901 25.93 -29.36 -22.71
N LEU A 902 26.66 -28.38 -22.20
CA LEU A 902 27.96 -27.96 -22.73
C LEU A 902 29.12 -28.42 -21.85
N HIS A 903 30.05 -29.14 -22.46
CA HIS A 903 31.37 -29.46 -21.90
C HIS A 903 32.46 -28.77 -22.74
N PHE A 904 33.63 -28.53 -22.15
CA PHE A 904 34.78 -27.91 -22.82
C PHE A 904 36.09 -28.50 -22.28
N THR A 905 37.13 -28.54 -23.12
CA THR A 905 38.47 -29.03 -22.76
C THR A 905 39.39 -27.90 -22.29
N GLU A 906 40.47 -28.23 -21.56
CA GLU A 906 41.46 -27.22 -21.14
C GLU A 906 42.13 -26.55 -22.34
N GLU A 907 42.35 -27.30 -23.42
CA GLU A 907 42.91 -26.85 -24.69
C GLU A 907 42.04 -25.75 -25.30
N ALA A 908 40.72 -25.95 -25.34
CA ALA A 908 39.77 -24.93 -25.80
C ALA A 908 39.81 -23.66 -24.93
N VAL A 909 39.92 -23.80 -23.60
CA VAL A 909 40.07 -22.67 -22.67
C VAL A 909 41.38 -21.91 -22.90
N LYS A 910 42.49 -22.63 -23.16
CA LYS A 910 43.80 -22.03 -23.46
C LYS A 910 43.80 -21.28 -24.81
N ILE A 911 43.19 -21.85 -25.85
CA ILE A 911 43.02 -21.20 -27.17
C ILE A 911 42.17 -19.92 -27.06
N LEU A 912 41.02 -20.00 -26.38
CA LEU A 912 40.15 -18.84 -26.15
C LEU A 912 40.82 -17.77 -25.27
N GLY A 913 41.67 -18.17 -24.32
CA GLY A 913 42.49 -17.26 -23.51
C GLY A 913 43.52 -16.51 -24.35
N ALA A 914 44.26 -17.22 -25.20
CA ALA A 914 45.25 -16.63 -26.10
C ALA A 914 44.62 -15.68 -27.14
N LEU A 915 43.44 -16.01 -27.67
CA LEU A 915 42.66 -15.13 -28.55
C LEU A 915 42.01 -13.95 -27.81
N GLY A 916 41.69 -14.12 -26.53
CA GLY A 916 40.98 -13.14 -25.70
C GLY A 916 41.88 -12.15 -24.95
N PHE A 917 43.20 -12.35 -24.95
CA PHE A 917 44.17 -11.48 -24.28
C PHE A 917 44.61 -10.32 -25.17
N ASP A 918 44.57 -9.10 -24.60
CA ASP A 918 45.23 -7.92 -25.17
C ASP A 918 46.10 -7.24 -24.09
N PRO A 919 47.40 -6.99 -24.31
CA PRO A 919 48.28 -6.36 -23.32
C PRO A 919 47.87 -4.94 -22.85
N ASN A 920 47.03 -4.24 -23.62
CA ASN A 920 46.53 -2.89 -23.30
C ASN A 920 45.08 -2.91 -22.78
N PHE A 921 44.27 -3.85 -23.25
CA PHE A 921 42.84 -3.97 -22.91
C PHE A 921 42.49 -5.14 -21.96
N GLY A 922 43.48 -5.89 -21.48
CA GLY A 922 43.31 -6.97 -20.51
C GLY A 922 42.39 -8.08 -21.02
N ALA A 923 41.44 -8.51 -20.18
CA ALA A 923 40.44 -9.52 -20.53
C ALA A 923 39.20 -8.95 -21.26
N ARG A 924 39.20 -7.66 -21.64
CA ARG A 924 38.07 -7.01 -22.33
C ARG A 924 37.68 -7.70 -23.67
N PRO A 925 38.60 -8.28 -24.46
CA PRO A 925 38.24 -9.03 -25.67
C PRO A 925 37.57 -10.38 -25.41
N VAL A 926 37.86 -11.05 -24.28
CA VAL A 926 37.42 -12.44 -23.97
C VAL A 926 35.94 -12.69 -24.27
N LYS A 927 35.05 -11.81 -23.77
CA LYS A 927 33.60 -11.97 -24.00
C LYS A 927 33.23 -11.92 -25.48
N ARG A 928 33.88 -11.05 -26.26
CA ARG A 928 33.66 -10.92 -27.71
C ARG A 928 34.18 -12.15 -28.45
N VAL A 929 35.34 -12.69 -28.05
CA VAL A 929 35.90 -13.92 -28.64
C VAL A 929 34.96 -15.11 -28.40
N ILE A 930 34.48 -15.31 -27.16
CA ILE A 930 33.53 -16.39 -26.84
C ILE A 930 32.21 -16.20 -27.60
N GLN A 931 31.70 -14.97 -27.71
CA GLN A 931 30.51 -14.70 -28.52
C GLN A 931 30.72 -15.06 -30.00
N GLN A 932 31.86 -14.66 -30.59
CA GLN A 932 32.14 -14.88 -32.01
C GLN A 932 32.52 -16.33 -32.36
N MET A 933 33.22 -17.04 -31.48
CA MET A 933 33.78 -18.39 -31.74
C MET A 933 32.94 -19.53 -31.13
N VAL A 934 32.06 -19.24 -30.16
CA VAL A 934 31.27 -20.26 -29.44
C VAL A 934 29.77 -19.96 -29.52
N GLU A 935 29.29 -18.80 -29.05
CA GLU A 935 27.85 -18.53 -29.01
C GLU A 935 27.22 -18.47 -30.42
N ASN A 936 27.93 -17.88 -31.39
CA ASN A 936 27.48 -17.82 -32.79
C ASN A 936 27.39 -19.21 -33.45
N GLU A 937 28.37 -20.07 -33.26
CA GLU A 937 28.38 -21.41 -33.87
C GLU A 937 27.32 -22.32 -33.25
N ILE A 938 27.12 -22.27 -31.92
CA ILE A 938 26.03 -22.98 -31.26
C ILE A 938 24.67 -22.46 -31.75
N ALA A 939 24.50 -21.13 -31.88
CA ALA A 939 23.27 -20.55 -32.43
C ALA A 939 23.01 -21.00 -33.88
N MET A 940 24.04 -21.08 -34.72
CA MET A 940 23.92 -21.59 -36.09
C MET A 940 23.59 -23.09 -36.14
N GLY A 941 24.19 -23.92 -35.27
CA GLY A 941 23.87 -25.34 -35.16
C GLY A 941 22.43 -25.60 -34.71
N ILE A 942 21.93 -24.83 -33.73
CA ILE A 942 20.52 -24.86 -33.32
C ILE A 942 19.59 -24.44 -34.47
N LEU A 943 19.91 -23.35 -35.19
CA LEU A 943 19.10 -22.86 -36.32
C LEU A 943 19.10 -23.79 -37.55
N ARG A 944 20.13 -24.61 -37.72
CA ARG A 944 20.19 -25.68 -38.74
C ARG A 944 19.46 -26.96 -38.31
N GLY A 945 19.24 -27.15 -37.01
CA GLY A 945 18.74 -28.40 -36.43
C GLY A 945 19.81 -29.47 -36.17
N ASP A 946 21.10 -29.09 -36.27
CA ASP A 946 22.26 -29.92 -35.96
C ASP A 946 22.39 -30.18 -34.45
N ILE A 947 21.92 -29.23 -33.62
CA ILE A 947 21.87 -29.30 -32.16
C ILE A 947 20.41 -29.16 -31.72
N LYS A 948 19.95 -30.07 -30.85
CA LYS A 948 18.57 -30.14 -30.34
C LYS A 948 18.52 -30.02 -28.82
N GLU A 949 17.32 -29.89 -28.27
CA GLU A 949 17.10 -30.04 -26.83
C GLU A 949 17.49 -31.48 -26.40
N GLU A 950 17.99 -31.62 -25.16
CA GLU A 950 18.59 -32.86 -24.60
C GLU A 950 19.98 -33.26 -25.17
N ASP A 951 20.48 -32.58 -26.22
CA ASP A 951 21.81 -32.87 -26.77
C ASP A 951 22.95 -32.45 -25.84
N THR A 952 24.01 -33.28 -25.81
CA THR A 952 25.29 -32.95 -25.18
C THR A 952 26.34 -32.58 -26.23
N ILE A 953 26.99 -31.43 -26.04
CA ILE A 953 28.00 -30.89 -26.95
C ILE A 953 29.34 -30.64 -26.22
N ILE A 954 30.44 -30.94 -26.89
CA ILE A 954 31.81 -30.68 -26.45
C ILE A 954 32.42 -29.58 -27.34
N LEU A 955 33.01 -28.57 -26.71
CA LEU A 955 33.90 -27.59 -27.32
C LEU A 955 35.36 -28.03 -27.12
N ASP A 956 36.07 -28.33 -28.20
CA ASP A 956 37.42 -28.91 -28.17
C ASP A 956 38.33 -28.40 -29.30
N GLN A 957 39.64 -28.59 -29.15
CA GLN A 957 40.63 -28.32 -30.20
C GLN A 957 40.42 -29.26 -31.40
N ILE A 958 40.75 -28.79 -32.61
CA ILE A 958 40.82 -29.60 -33.83
C ILE A 958 42.15 -30.38 -33.82
N PRO A 959 42.14 -31.73 -33.83
CA PRO A 959 43.37 -32.52 -33.84
C PRO A 959 44.25 -32.21 -35.06
N GLY A 960 45.53 -31.97 -34.82
CA GLY A 960 46.52 -31.65 -35.88
C GLY A 960 46.47 -30.21 -36.40
N ALA A 961 45.70 -29.31 -35.79
CA ALA A 961 45.59 -27.91 -36.21
C ALA A 961 46.68 -26.97 -35.61
N ASP A 962 47.81 -27.50 -35.16
CA ASP A 962 48.82 -26.72 -34.42
C ASP A 962 49.59 -25.69 -35.25
N ASP A 963 49.59 -25.84 -36.58
CA ASP A 963 50.10 -24.84 -37.54
C ASP A 963 49.02 -23.86 -38.05
N ALA A 964 47.73 -24.11 -37.78
CA ALA A 964 46.64 -23.25 -38.22
C ALA A 964 46.60 -21.93 -37.42
N PRO A 965 46.09 -20.80 -37.97
CA PRO A 965 45.83 -19.61 -37.16
C PRO A 965 44.84 -19.95 -36.03
N ALA A 966 45.06 -19.42 -34.82
CA ALA A 966 44.34 -19.83 -33.61
C ALA A 966 42.80 -19.76 -33.70
N GLN A 967 42.27 -18.87 -34.55
CA GLN A 967 40.84 -18.73 -34.85
C GLN A 967 40.23 -19.99 -35.50
N ASN A 968 41.04 -20.80 -36.19
CA ASN A 968 40.62 -22.01 -36.90
C ASN A 968 40.99 -23.30 -36.13
N ARG A 969 41.22 -23.22 -34.82
CA ARG A 969 41.62 -24.37 -33.98
C ARG A 969 40.51 -24.96 -33.12
N LEU A 970 39.32 -24.34 -33.06
CA LEU A 970 38.21 -24.80 -32.23
C LEU A 970 37.16 -25.56 -33.06
N SER A 971 36.59 -26.61 -32.47
CA SER A 971 35.42 -27.32 -33.02
C SER A 971 34.39 -27.58 -31.93
N ILE A 972 33.12 -27.49 -32.28
CA ILE A 972 32.00 -27.90 -31.44
C ILE A 972 31.42 -29.18 -32.04
N ARG A 973 31.28 -30.22 -31.23
CA ARG A 973 30.81 -31.54 -31.67
C ARG A 973 29.73 -32.04 -30.73
N LYS A 974 28.73 -32.71 -31.29
CA LYS A 974 27.76 -33.50 -30.52
C LYS A 974 28.44 -34.79 -30.02
N VAL A 975 28.07 -35.22 -28.82
CA VAL A 975 28.41 -36.54 -28.28
C VAL A 975 27.35 -37.54 -28.72
N ASP A 976 27.77 -38.64 -29.35
CA ASP A 976 26.90 -39.79 -29.62
C ASP A 976 27.02 -40.81 -28.48
N ASP A 977 25.89 -41.41 -28.07
CA ASP A 977 25.77 -42.28 -26.87
C ASP A 977 26.80 -43.42 -26.79
N SER A 978 27.33 -43.87 -27.93
CA SER A 978 28.35 -44.92 -28.03
C SER A 978 29.74 -44.52 -27.52
N THR A 979 29.98 -43.24 -27.21
CA THR A 979 31.30 -42.68 -26.84
C THR A 979 31.37 -42.14 -25.39
N ALA A 980 30.32 -42.36 -24.60
CA ALA A 980 30.12 -41.70 -23.31
C ALA A 980 31.17 -42.01 -22.22
N MET A 981 31.73 -43.23 -22.15
CA MET A 981 32.53 -43.62 -20.97
C MET A 981 33.96 -43.06 -20.94
N ASP A 982 34.67 -42.99 -22.06
CA ASP A 982 36.07 -42.54 -22.07
C ASP A 982 36.23 -41.00 -22.03
N THR A 983 35.16 -40.24 -22.28
CA THR A 983 35.18 -38.77 -22.38
C THR A 983 34.64 -38.03 -21.15
N MET A 984 33.93 -38.71 -20.24
CA MET A 984 33.28 -38.08 -19.08
C MET A 984 34.22 -37.64 -17.94
N VAL A 985 35.51 -37.98 -17.98
CA VAL A 985 36.47 -37.77 -16.86
C VAL A 985 36.94 -36.30 -16.72
N VAL A 986 36.58 -35.40 -17.64
CA VAL A 986 37.30 -34.13 -17.83
C VAL A 986 36.82 -32.96 -16.94
N ASN A 987 35.56 -32.90 -16.49
CA ASN A 987 35.02 -31.72 -15.79
C ASN A 987 33.75 -32.03 -14.96
N ASP A 988 33.93 -32.62 -13.77
CA ASP A 988 32.91 -32.84 -12.72
C ASP A 988 33.49 -32.51 -11.33
#